data_AF-A0A8C9MTQ1-F1
#
_entry.id   AF-A0A8C9MTQ1-F1
#
_cell.length_a   1.000
_cell.length_b   1.000
_cell.length_c   1.000
_cell.angle_alpha   90.00
_cell.angle_beta   90.00
_cell.angle_gamma   90.00
#
_symmetry.space_group_name_H-M   'P 1'
#
loop_
_entity.id
_entity.type
_entity.pdbx_description
1 polymer ?
#
loop_
_entity_poly.entity_id
_entity_poly.type
_entity_poly.pdbx_seq_one_letter_code
_entity_poly.pdbx_strand_id
1 'polypeptide(L)'
;MDSQCYPGGCQVVPIWKLVAMWPSEKEEEDNVILISDDDDDEGEDTQGSSVLFVEPQEESPLEEKKCEELVDEEGDLVVTYCKQANVMPHARHDCTTQPFERRESDACFPLGKNADICDQCYCYICDKLAAECQLWTVPSLCHCNAHNKSNFWKAQRNFALAGVLATFNLELLELDTELRRGGDLLEKFIRDLSVAYNKYLIGERICPPGHECFCQPKLPPGQCSVCSSRNVEVVYKYSDVFELVARFLNQAEQESPKAAAVMLLGAAKQIALHKDPAMLRSYQSLGHTTSLRVAVPFLFQRIVTRLQRMLVLCDFPKMLYEKFVEFFQSISLPCHCYAFSNSLNVLPWDHMLLTTVLKGQNITGQRRQKGRKMYLWEALPVVEARVEKLLEKKKYKEVVRYLRAVKCNENQRLRDLRDLIPFYLCKTGNFLDAAHSLLFPVNSLACCSACRITPCQFKVYLKIFRTGCVPSGNDMLETGPWVTAGSPLRNTVLIKQALKLLYSSEALYRNAKCWSSFIMVLGSSNLLEKRGHLLPLPLGEPPLSFQENVLAASGNFLEDLKSGVNVSLPSAVFSGQLHHEASLILAVQAVQQMLCCDLPHLTSFLEIVLAFGKNFWALRLLLDQLCCVEHILCGTANLLLRDLSREEGTMLAVWQNLGPQYVGEFLCLFLTCRHKRMQSVGLFSLNVVIENLHLCPWARQLCTFFQESGLGQLPFGTTVHQEVSKFISAFEKL
;
A
#
# COMPACT_ATOMS: atom_id res chain seq x y z
N MET A 1 40.19 19.53 34.74
CA MET A 1 40.83 18.89 35.90
C MET A 1 39.82 18.96 37.03
N ASP A 2 39.72 17.90 37.83
CA ASP A 2 39.03 17.84 39.12
C ASP A 2 37.49 18.04 39.13
N SER A 3 36.72 17.33 39.99
CA SER A 3 37.00 16.13 40.80
C SER A 3 35.67 15.50 41.30
N GLN A 4 35.73 14.43 42.12
CA GLN A 4 34.62 13.80 42.90
C GLN A 4 33.61 12.92 42.07
N CYS A 5 33.08 11.78 42.56
CA CYS A 5 33.33 11.04 43.81
C CYS A 5 33.04 9.51 43.68
N TYR A 6 33.50 8.73 44.67
CA TYR A 6 33.36 7.26 44.87
C TYR A 6 32.12 6.91 45.77
N PRO A 7 31.89 5.66 46.25
CA PRO A 7 31.86 4.34 45.57
C PRO A 7 30.64 3.43 45.96
N GLY A 8 30.42 2.34 45.20
CA GLY A 8 30.13 0.98 45.72
C GLY A 8 28.82 0.65 46.48
N GLY A 9 28.32 -0.60 46.30
CA GLY A 9 27.30 -1.19 47.17
C GLY A 9 26.45 -2.29 46.51
N CYS A 10 26.43 -3.49 47.09
CA CYS A 10 25.46 -4.56 46.78
C CYS A 10 24.48 -4.71 47.95
N GLN A 11 23.20 -5.04 47.68
CA GLN A 11 22.47 -6.20 48.25
C GLN A 11 20.94 -6.17 47.99
N VAL A 12 20.40 -7.37 47.76
CA VAL A 12 19.13 -7.97 48.25
C VAL A 12 17.89 -7.09 48.47
N VAL A 13 16.76 -7.51 47.88
CA VAL A 13 15.39 -7.02 48.15
C VAL A 13 14.55 -8.12 48.82
N PRO A 14 13.85 -7.85 49.96
CA PRO A 14 12.90 -8.80 50.54
C PRO A 14 11.46 -8.27 50.78
N ILE A 15 10.50 -8.87 50.06
CA ILE A 15 9.15 -9.39 50.45
C ILE A 15 8.19 -8.57 51.38
N TRP A 16 6.92 -8.43 50.95
CA TRP A 16 5.63 -8.75 51.63
C TRP A 16 4.44 -8.16 50.83
N LYS A 17 3.22 -8.73 50.71
CA LYS A 17 2.65 -10.06 51.07
C LYS A 17 1.35 -10.34 50.26
N LEU A 18 0.98 -11.63 50.16
CA LEU A 18 -0.35 -12.27 49.96
C LEU A 18 -1.59 -11.34 49.87
N VAL A 19 -2.54 -11.50 48.94
CA VAL A 19 -3.59 -12.56 48.76
C VAL A 19 -4.32 -12.23 47.43
N ALA A 20 -4.89 -13.09 46.57
CA ALA A 20 -4.85 -14.53 46.20
C ALA A 20 -5.54 -14.62 44.79
N MET A 21 -6.07 -15.69 44.18
CA MET A 21 -6.35 -17.11 44.49
C MET A 21 -6.50 -17.91 43.16
N TRP A 22 -6.70 -19.24 43.20
CA TRP A 22 -7.00 -20.13 42.05
C TRP A 22 -8.43 -20.73 42.19
N PRO A 23 -9.07 -21.33 41.15
CA PRO A 23 -8.62 -22.61 40.56
C PRO A 23 -8.71 -22.68 39.00
N SER A 24 -7.98 -23.62 38.35
CA SER A 24 -8.48 -24.84 37.65
C SER A 24 -9.55 -24.62 36.56
N GLU A 25 -9.54 -25.25 35.37
CA GLU A 25 -8.64 -26.15 34.60
C GLU A 25 -9.09 -25.99 33.10
N LYS A 26 -8.41 -26.42 32.03
CA LYS A 26 -7.45 -27.52 31.83
C LYS A 26 -6.61 -27.25 30.56
N GLU A 27 -5.46 -27.90 30.43
CA GLU A 27 -4.58 -27.85 29.25
C GLU A 27 -4.65 -29.18 28.47
N GLU A 28 -4.48 -29.12 27.14
CA GLU A 28 -3.79 -30.14 26.35
C GLU A 28 -2.97 -29.39 25.28
N GLU A 29 -1.64 -29.63 25.22
CA GLU A 29 -0.74 -29.03 24.23
C GLU A 29 -0.31 -30.05 23.16
N ASP A 30 -0.01 -29.56 21.96
CA ASP A 30 0.51 -30.37 20.84
C ASP A 30 1.93 -30.89 21.13
N ASN A 31 2.15 -32.20 20.93
CA ASN A 31 3.48 -32.80 21.05
C ASN A 31 4.36 -32.44 19.85
N VAL A 32 5.39 -31.61 20.08
CA VAL A 32 6.45 -31.33 19.10
C VAL A 32 7.52 -32.40 19.16
N ILE A 33 7.71 -33.14 18.06
CA ILE A 33 8.82 -34.08 17.92
C ILE A 33 10.08 -33.32 17.52
N LEU A 34 11.12 -33.38 18.36
CA LEU A 34 12.49 -33.01 18.00
C LEU A 34 13.30 -34.29 17.80
N ILE A 35 14.06 -34.34 16.70
CA ILE A 35 15.05 -35.38 16.43
C ILE A 35 16.41 -34.69 16.36
N SER A 36 17.41 -35.25 17.03
CA SER A 36 18.82 -34.92 16.87
C SER A 36 19.60 -36.22 16.84
N ASP A 37 20.41 -36.41 15.80
CA ASP A 37 21.48 -37.40 15.81
C ASP A 37 22.55 -36.98 16.84
N ASP A 38 23.18 -37.96 17.49
CA ASP A 38 24.62 -38.03 17.76
C ASP A 38 24.94 -39.47 18.27
N ASP A 39 26.17 -39.93 18.06
CA ASP A 39 26.55 -41.36 18.07
C ASP A 39 27.07 -41.93 19.43
N ASP A 40 27.13 -43.27 19.47
CA ASP A 40 27.98 -44.16 20.29
C ASP A 40 27.69 -44.42 21.80
N ASP A 41 28.12 -45.62 22.24
CA ASP A 41 27.82 -46.28 23.52
C ASP A 41 28.67 -45.81 24.72
N GLU A 42 28.08 -45.86 25.93
CA GLU A 42 28.48 -46.72 27.07
C GLU A 42 27.80 -46.28 28.39
N GLY A 43 27.44 -47.24 29.28
CA GLY A 43 27.09 -46.94 30.68
C GLY A 43 25.85 -47.66 31.22
N GLU A 44 25.99 -48.36 32.34
CA GLU A 44 24.99 -49.27 32.91
C GLU A 44 23.92 -48.59 33.83
N ASP A 45 22.74 -49.22 33.85
CA ASP A 45 21.99 -49.66 35.04
C ASP A 45 20.78 -48.88 35.65
N THR A 46 19.89 -49.69 36.24
CA THR A 46 18.82 -49.42 37.23
C THR A 46 17.51 -48.70 36.83
N GLN A 47 16.55 -49.54 36.38
CA GLN A 47 15.14 -49.65 36.84
C GLN A 47 14.26 -48.40 37.09
N GLY A 48 13.02 -48.40 36.56
CA GLY A 48 12.01 -47.55 37.20
C GLY A 48 10.54 -47.42 36.74
N SER A 49 10.03 -48.05 35.67
CA SER A 49 8.56 -48.10 35.44
C SER A 49 8.12 -49.20 34.47
N SER A 50 7.02 -49.89 34.76
CA SER A 50 6.52 -51.02 33.96
C SER A 50 5.36 -50.61 33.05
N VAL A 51 5.44 -50.97 31.76
CA VAL A 51 4.29 -50.97 30.84
C VAL A 51 3.94 -52.42 30.49
N LEU A 52 2.70 -52.83 30.79
CA LEU A 52 2.19 -54.14 30.43
C LEU A 52 1.79 -54.16 28.95
N PHE A 53 2.60 -54.82 28.13
CA PHE A 53 2.16 -55.25 26.80
C PHE A 53 1.26 -56.48 26.95
N VAL A 54 -0.02 -56.31 26.62
CA VAL A 54 -0.94 -57.45 26.43
C VAL A 54 -0.72 -57.96 25.00
N GLU A 55 -0.01 -59.06 24.86
CA GLU A 55 0.10 -59.74 23.57
C GLU A 55 -1.28 -60.26 23.13
N PRO A 56 -1.69 -60.03 21.87
CA PRO A 56 -2.84 -60.72 21.29
C PRO A 56 -2.58 -62.22 21.29
N GLN A 57 -3.50 -63.01 21.82
CA GLN A 57 -3.40 -64.47 21.83
C GLN A 57 -3.62 -65.02 20.41
N GLU A 58 -2.53 -65.26 19.67
CA GLU A 58 -2.60 -65.92 18.37
C GLU A 58 -2.90 -67.42 18.52
N GLU A 59 -3.76 -67.94 17.64
CA GLU A 59 -4.13 -69.35 17.62
C GLU A 59 -3.10 -70.18 16.84
N SER A 60 -2.47 -71.14 17.53
CA SER A 60 -1.74 -72.26 16.90
C SER A 60 -2.69 -73.14 16.05
N PRO A 61 -2.22 -73.98 15.09
CA PRO A 61 -0.82 -74.41 14.91
C PRO A 61 -0.32 -74.51 13.45
N LEU A 62 1.00 -74.38 13.26
CA LEU A 62 1.75 -75.06 12.18
C LEU A 62 3.09 -75.58 12.72
N GLU A 63 3.60 -76.64 12.10
CA GLU A 63 4.62 -77.53 12.69
C GLU A 63 6.02 -76.91 12.76
N GLU A 64 6.62 -76.92 13.97
CA GLU A 64 8.02 -76.55 14.18
C GLU A 64 8.96 -77.59 13.53
N LYS A 65 9.61 -77.22 12.43
CA LYS A 65 10.82 -77.92 12.02
C LYS A 65 11.94 -77.57 12.99
N LYS A 66 12.45 -78.56 13.73
CA LYS A 66 13.75 -78.45 14.41
C LYS A 66 14.81 -77.93 13.43
N CYS A 67 15.50 -76.86 13.81
CA CYS A 67 16.84 -76.62 13.29
C CYS A 67 17.77 -77.74 13.76
N GLU A 68 18.73 -78.14 12.92
CA GLU A 68 19.78 -79.08 13.32
C GLU A 68 20.78 -78.36 14.23
N GLU A 69 21.23 -79.06 15.29
CA GLU A 69 22.22 -78.52 16.24
C GLU A 69 23.60 -78.47 15.58
N LEU A 70 23.97 -77.30 15.05
CA LEU A 70 25.35 -76.99 14.69
C LEU A 70 26.07 -76.50 15.96
N VAL A 71 26.78 -77.42 16.60
CA VAL A 71 27.68 -77.14 17.71
C VAL A 71 29.03 -76.70 17.15
N ASP A 72 29.52 -75.53 17.58
CA ASP A 72 30.90 -75.10 17.36
C ASP A 72 31.77 -75.69 18.48
N GLU A 73 32.77 -76.52 18.16
CA GLU A 73 33.51 -77.30 19.16
C GLU A 73 34.53 -76.48 19.96
N GLU A 74 34.73 -75.19 19.67
CA GLU A 74 35.67 -74.31 20.38
C GLU A 74 35.02 -73.07 21.06
N GLY A 75 33.70 -73.07 21.33
CA GLY A 75 33.06 -72.02 22.12
C GLY A 75 31.71 -72.38 22.77
N ASP A 76 31.57 -72.10 24.08
CA ASP A 76 30.36 -72.32 24.90
C ASP A 76 29.19 -71.33 24.56
N LEU A 77 28.72 -71.32 23.32
CA LEU A 77 27.59 -70.50 22.85
C LEU A 77 26.51 -71.35 22.17
N VAL A 78 25.61 -71.91 22.99
CA VAL A 78 24.42 -72.62 22.50
C VAL A 78 23.34 -71.62 22.08
N VAL A 79 22.88 -71.70 20.83
CA VAL A 79 21.72 -70.92 20.34
C VAL A 79 20.43 -71.53 20.89
N THR A 80 20.08 -71.18 22.12
CA THR A 80 18.90 -71.75 22.84
C THR A 80 17.55 -71.36 22.23
N TYR A 81 17.52 -70.31 21.40
CA TYR A 81 16.33 -69.86 20.69
C TYR A 81 16.75 -69.10 19.42
N CYS A 82 16.07 -69.34 18.30
CA CYS A 82 16.26 -68.60 17.06
C CYS A 82 14.90 -68.27 16.46
N LYS A 83 14.54 -66.98 16.43
CA LYS A 83 13.33 -66.48 15.77
C LYS A 83 13.73 -65.77 14.48
N GLN A 84 13.04 -66.08 13.38
CA GLN A 84 13.19 -65.30 12.15
C GLN A 84 12.77 -63.86 12.43
N ALA A 85 13.67 -62.90 12.24
CA ALA A 85 13.40 -61.49 12.49
C ALA A 85 12.28 -60.98 11.57
N ASN A 86 11.39 -60.13 12.13
CA ASN A 86 10.36 -59.46 11.34
C ASN A 86 11.04 -58.60 10.26
N VAL A 87 10.73 -58.88 8.99
CA VAL A 87 11.31 -58.14 7.86
C VAL A 87 10.71 -56.73 7.86
N MET A 88 11.48 -55.74 8.30
CA MET A 88 11.06 -54.35 8.31
C MET A 88 10.99 -53.76 6.88
N PRO A 89 10.21 -52.70 6.65
CA PRO A 89 10.27 -51.87 5.44
C PRO A 89 11.71 -51.54 5.00
N HIS A 90 12.10 -51.94 3.79
CA HIS A 90 13.45 -51.75 3.27
C HIS A 90 13.46 -51.45 1.77
N ALA A 91 14.45 -50.71 1.29
CA ALA A 91 14.63 -50.50 -0.13
C ALA A 91 15.00 -51.83 -0.82
N ARG A 92 14.41 -52.13 -1.99
CA ARG A 92 14.59 -53.40 -2.71
C ARG A 92 16.04 -53.87 -2.87
N HIS A 93 16.98 -52.93 -3.04
CA HIS A 93 18.40 -53.23 -3.25
C HIS A 93 19.16 -53.70 -2.01
N ASP A 94 18.49 -53.72 -0.85
CA ASP A 94 18.97 -54.24 0.43
C ASP A 94 18.05 -55.39 0.96
N CYS A 95 17.18 -55.94 0.10
CA CYS A 95 16.32 -57.08 0.43
C CYS A 95 17.11 -58.37 0.65
N THR A 96 16.97 -58.98 1.83
CA THR A 96 17.60 -60.27 2.17
C THR A 96 16.89 -61.47 1.54
N THR A 97 15.57 -61.38 1.34
CA THR A 97 14.74 -62.47 0.78
C THR A 97 14.91 -62.64 -0.73
N GLN A 98 15.19 -61.56 -1.47
CA GLN A 98 15.28 -61.58 -2.94
C GLN A 98 16.63 -61.00 -3.41
N PRO A 99 17.48 -61.78 -4.11
CA PRO A 99 18.81 -61.32 -4.51
C PRO A 99 18.73 -60.13 -5.49
N PHE A 100 19.77 -59.28 -5.48
CA PHE A 100 19.77 -58.02 -6.23
C PHE A 100 21.08 -57.82 -7.03
N GLU A 101 20.96 -57.48 -8.31
CA GLU A 101 22.09 -57.11 -9.19
C GLU A 101 22.23 -55.58 -9.29
N ARG A 102 23.42 -55.05 -9.02
CA ARG A 102 23.74 -53.62 -9.06
C ARG A 102 24.39 -53.23 -10.40
N ARG A 103 23.85 -52.20 -11.05
CA ARG A 103 24.31 -51.61 -12.32
C ARG A 103 24.04 -50.11 -12.33
N GLU A 104 24.91 -49.33 -12.94
CA GLU A 104 24.85 -47.87 -12.83
C GLU A 104 23.56 -47.26 -13.44
N SER A 105 23.19 -47.62 -14.68
CA SER A 105 22.12 -46.93 -15.43
C SER A 105 21.25 -47.82 -16.32
N ASP A 106 21.15 -49.12 -16.00
CA ASP A 106 20.39 -50.10 -16.79
C ASP A 106 18.88 -49.98 -16.52
N ALA A 107 18.19 -49.06 -17.22
CA ALA A 107 16.76 -48.80 -17.09
C ALA A 107 15.87 -49.56 -18.11
N CYS A 108 16.45 -50.30 -19.06
CA CYS A 108 15.73 -50.90 -20.18
C CYS A 108 14.77 -52.05 -19.78
N PHE A 109 15.20 -52.92 -18.86
CA PHE A 109 14.47 -54.10 -18.40
C PHE A 109 15.05 -54.59 -17.06
N PRO A 110 14.29 -55.35 -16.24
CA PRO A 110 14.78 -55.87 -14.98
C PRO A 110 16.05 -56.72 -15.14
N LEU A 111 17.06 -56.48 -14.29
CA LEU A 111 18.29 -57.27 -14.25
C LEU A 111 18.09 -58.49 -13.36
N GLY A 112 18.37 -59.69 -13.89
CA GLY A 112 18.29 -60.94 -13.14
C GLY A 112 16.96 -61.12 -12.40
N LYS A 113 17.01 -61.00 -11.06
CA LYS A 113 15.86 -61.12 -10.14
C LYS A 113 15.40 -59.81 -9.51
N ASN A 114 15.86 -58.65 -9.99
CA ASN A 114 15.50 -57.35 -9.42
C ASN A 114 13.98 -57.10 -9.42
N ALA A 115 13.24 -57.65 -10.39
CA ALA A 115 11.78 -57.61 -10.44
C ALA A 115 11.09 -58.30 -9.25
N ASP A 116 11.69 -59.37 -8.71
CA ASP A 116 11.13 -60.16 -7.60
C ASP A 116 11.10 -59.31 -6.32
N ILE A 117 10.02 -59.38 -5.54
CA ILE A 117 9.84 -58.60 -4.30
C ILE A 117 9.42 -59.49 -3.13
N CYS A 118 9.52 -58.95 -1.92
CA CYS A 118 8.71 -59.37 -0.78
C CYS A 118 7.76 -58.23 -0.40
N ASP A 119 6.79 -58.51 0.49
CA ASP A 119 5.71 -57.57 0.84
C ASP A 119 6.19 -56.28 1.52
N GLN A 120 7.45 -56.25 1.95
CA GLN A 120 8.11 -55.14 2.67
C GLN A 120 9.19 -54.44 1.82
N CYS A 121 9.33 -54.81 0.54
CA CYS A 121 10.19 -54.09 -0.41
C CYS A 121 9.60 -52.73 -0.76
N TYR A 122 10.39 -51.67 -0.64
CA TYR A 122 10.08 -50.33 -1.13
C TYR A 122 10.85 -50.00 -2.41
N CYS A 123 10.18 -49.27 -3.31
CA CYS A 123 10.74 -48.73 -4.54
C CYS A 123 11.59 -47.48 -4.23
N TYR A 124 12.91 -47.61 -4.41
CA TYR A 124 13.88 -46.55 -4.12
C TYR A 124 13.58 -45.22 -4.84
N ILE A 125 13.01 -45.24 -6.06
CA ILE A 125 12.69 -44.03 -6.82
C ILE A 125 11.39 -43.35 -6.34
N CYS A 126 10.43 -44.12 -5.81
CA CYS A 126 9.06 -43.64 -5.54
C CYS A 126 8.72 -43.44 -4.05
N ASP A 127 9.55 -43.90 -3.11
CA ASP A 127 9.27 -43.92 -1.66
C ASP A 127 7.91 -44.56 -1.31
N LYS A 128 7.58 -45.65 -1.99
CA LYS A 128 6.36 -46.45 -1.81
C LYS A 128 6.66 -47.94 -1.90
N LEU A 129 5.74 -48.78 -1.44
CA LEU A 129 5.82 -50.23 -1.60
C LEU A 129 6.06 -50.58 -3.08
N ALA A 130 6.94 -51.55 -3.33
CA ALA A 130 7.31 -51.95 -4.69
C ALA A 130 6.12 -52.53 -5.47
N ALA A 131 5.18 -53.17 -4.77
CA ALA A 131 3.91 -53.63 -5.32
C ALA A 131 2.99 -52.49 -5.83
N GLU A 132 3.10 -51.28 -5.27
CA GLU A 132 2.36 -50.09 -5.71
C GLU A 132 3.06 -49.33 -6.84
N CYS A 133 4.32 -49.69 -7.16
CA CYS A 133 5.13 -48.97 -8.13
C CYS A 133 4.69 -49.29 -9.57
N GLN A 134 3.85 -48.43 -10.15
CA GLN A 134 3.39 -48.53 -11.55
C GLN A 134 4.53 -48.61 -12.59
N LEU A 135 5.75 -48.18 -12.24
CA LEU A 135 6.94 -48.24 -13.09
C LEU A 135 7.92 -49.37 -12.71
N TRP A 136 7.51 -50.35 -11.90
CA TRP A 136 8.42 -51.36 -11.31
C TRP A 136 9.23 -52.12 -12.36
N THR A 137 8.54 -52.74 -13.33
CA THR A 137 9.12 -53.55 -14.41
C THR A 137 8.88 -52.94 -15.80
N VAL A 138 8.40 -51.69 -15.87
CA VAL A 138 8.07 -51.02 -17.15
C VAL A 138 9.34 -50.84 -18.01
N PRO A 139 9.36 -51.33 -19.26
CA PRO A 139 10.53 -51.19 -20.13
C PRO A 139 10.97 -49.73 -20.31
N SER A 140 12.28 -49.52 -20.35
CA SER A 140 12.94 -48.20 -20.39
C SER A 140 12.74 -47.30 -19.16
N LEU A 141 11.97 -47.72 -18.15
CA LEU A 141 11.70 -46.97 -16.91
C LEU A 141 11.72 -47.88 -15.66
N CYS A 142 12.34 -49.07 -15.72
CA CYS A 142 12.16 -50.09 -14.70
C CYS A 142 12.81 -49.72 -13.35
N HIS A 143 11.99 -49.29 -12.40
CA HIS A 143 12.45 -48.86 -11.07
C HIS A 143 13.00 -50.01 -10.21
N CYS A 144 12.72 -51.27 -10.56
CA CYS A 144 13.24 -52.44 -9.85
C CYS A 144 14.78 -52.52 -9.82
N ASN A 145 15.48 -51.93 -10.79
CA ASN A 145 16.95 -51.91 -10.83
C ASN A 145 17.59 -50.79 -9.96
N ALA A 146 16.80 -49.93 -9.34
CA ALA A 146 17.30 -48.70 -8.74
C ALA A 146 17.92 -48.89 -7.36
N HIS A 147 19.11 -48.30 -7.12
CA HIS A 147 19.83 -48.45 -5.86
C HIS A 147 20.65 -47.22 -5.43
N ASN A 148 20.83 -47.07 -4.11
CA ASN A 148 21.54 -45.93 -3.49
C ASN A 148 23.02 -45.78 -3.91
N LYS A 149 23.68 -46.85 -4.37
CA LYS A 149 25.10 -46.83 -4.77
C LYS A 149 25.37 -46.24 -6.17
N SER A 150 24.32 -45.97 -6.97
CA SER A 150 24.45 -45.39 -8.31
C SER A 150 24.15 -43.89 -8.29
N ASN A 151 24.91 -43.11 -9.05
CA ASN A 151 24.69 -41.67 -9.20
C ASN A 151 23.51 -41.39 -10.15
N PHE A 152 23.34 -42.22 -11.18
CA PHE A 152 22.17 -42.15 -12.07
C PHE A 152 20.87 -42.42 -11.31
N TRP A 153 20.79 -43.48 -10.50
CA TRP A 153 19.59 -43.81 -9.74
C TRP A 153 19.32 -42.82 -8.60
N LYS A 154 20.36 -42.24 -7.98
CA LYS A 154 20.24 -41.08 -7.09
C LYS A 154 19.64 -39.86 -7.81
N ALA A 155 20.14 -39.50 -8.98
CA ALA A 155 19.61 -38.40 -9.77
C ALA A 155 18.14 -38.63 -10.17
N GLN A 156 17.79 -39.86 -10.57
CA GLN A 156 16.42 -40.24 -10.92
C GLN A 156 15.46 -40.18 -9.72
N ARG A 157 15.88 -40.64 -8.53
CA ARG A 157 15.12 -40.49 -7.28
C ARG A 157 14.91 -39.01 -6.94
N ASN A 158 15.98 -38.21 -7.02
CA ASN A 158 15.91 -36.79 -6.69
C ASN A 158 15.00 -36.02 -7.65
N PHE A 159 15.01 -36.36 -8.95
CA PHE A 159 14.09 -35.82 -9.94
C PHE A 159 12.63 -36.21 -9.63
N ALA A 160 12.38 -37.48 -9.29
CA ALA A 160 11.04 -37.96 -8.94
C ALA A 160 10.48 -37.29 -7.66
N LEU A 161 11.29 -37.16 -6.60
CA LEU A 161 10.91 -36.54 -5.32
C LEU A 161 10.78 -35.00 -5.36
N ALA A 162 11.35 -34.37 -6.39
CA ALA A 162 11.16 -32.95 -6.68
C ALA A 162 9.99 -32.67 -7.65
N GLY A 163 9.61 -33.65 -8.48
CA GLY A 163 8.50 -33.51 -9.44
C GLY A 163 8.67 -32.28 -10.34
N VAL A 164 7.62 -31.46 -10.48
CA VAL A 164 7.68 -30.23 -11.27
C VAL A 164 8.71 -29.21 -10.77
N LEU A 165 9.11 -29.26 -9.49
CA LEU A 165 10.09 -28.35 -8.89
C LEU A 165 11.52 -28.61 -9.38
N ALA A 166 11.81 -29.83 -9.87
CA ALA A 166 13.07 -30.13 -10.55
C ALA A 166 13.32 -29.17 -11.73
N THR A 167 12.27 -28.68 -12.37
CA THR A 167 12.38 -27.75 -13.51
C THR A 167 12.88 -26.35 -13.14
N PHE A 168 12.99 -26.05 -11.84
CA PHE A 168 13.53 -24.80 -11.25
C PHE A 168 14.99 -24.92 -10.80
N ASN A 169 15.65 -26.05 -11.05
CA ASN A 169 17.00 -26.38 -10.56
C ASN A 169 17.10 -26.34 -9.01
N LEU A 170 15.99 -26.67 -8.33
CA LEU A 170 15.94 -26.78 -6.88
C LEU A 170 16.42 -28.17 -6.42
N GLU A 171 17.24 -28.19 -5.39
CA GLU A 171 17.76 -29.41 -4.75
C GLU A 171 16.80 -29.88 -3.65
N LEU A 172 16.77 -31.18 -3.34
CA LEU A 172 15.80 -31.73 -2.36
C LEU A 172 15.89 -31.05 -0.97
N LEU A 173 17.10 -30.63 -0.57
CA LEU A 173 17.35 -29.92 0.70
C LEU A 173 16.79 -28.48 0.71
N GLU A 174 16.48 -27.91 -0.45
CA GLU A 174 15.81 -26.61 -0.58
C GLU A 174 14.28 -26.74 -0.57
N LEU A 175 13.71 -27.95 -0.70
CA LEU A 175 12.28 -28.18 -0.91
C LEU A 175 11.46 -28.25 0.39
N ASP A 176 11.19 -27.08 0.96
CA ASP A 176 10.24 -26.91 2.06
C ASP A 176 8.76 -27.14 1.65
N THR A 177 7.88 -27.10 2.65
CA THR A 177 6.42 -27.32 2.48
C THR A 177 5.74 -26.24 1.62
N GLU A 178 6.26 -25.02 1.57
CA GLU A 178 5.70 -23.95 0.73
C GLU A 178 6.03 -24.20 -0.74
N LEU A 179 7.28 -24.55 -1.04
CA LEU A 179 7.73 -24.88 -2.38
C LEU A 179 7.00 -26.13 -2.90
N ARG A 180 6.85 -27.18 -2.07
CA ARG A 180 6.07 -28.39 -2.38
C ARG A 180 4.61 -28.05 -2.73
N ARG A 181 3.91 -27.30 -1.88
CA ARG A 181 2.54 -26.82 -2.13
C ARG A 181 2.43 -26.01 -3.44
N GLY A 182 3.40 -25.14 -3.74
CA GLY A 182 3.48 -24.43 -5.01
C GLY A 182 3.66 -25.37 -6.22
N GLY A 183 4.45 -26.44 -6.05
CA GLY A 183 4.64 -27.50 -7.02
C GLY A 183 3.37 -28.30 -7.31
N ASP A 184 2.69 -28.79 -6.28
CA ASP A 184 1.46 -29.59 -6.41
C ASP A 184 0.36 -28.82 -7.17
N LEU A 185 0.20 -27.53 -6.83
CA LEU A 185 -0.73 -26.62 -7.50
C LEU A 185 -0.32 -26.35 -8.97
N LEU A 186 0.97 -26.17 -9.23
CA LEU A 186 1.51 -25.99 -10.57
C LEU A 186 1.34 -27.25 -11.44
N GLU A 187 1.56 -28.44 -10.89
CA GLU A 187 1.41 -29.71 -11.60
C GLU A 187 -0.06 -29.97 -11.98
N LYS A 188 -1.00 -29.71 -11.07
CA LYS A 188 -2.43 -29.72 -11.37
C LYS A 188 -2.78 -28.74 -12.48
N PHE A 189 -2.30 -27.49 -12.37
CA PHE A 189 -2.53 -26.46 -13.39
C PHE A 189 -1.97 -26.86 -14.76
N ILE A 190 -0.80 -27.51 -14.83
CA ILE A 190 -0.22 -27.98 -16.10
C ILE A 190 -1.13 -29.03 -16.79
N ARG A 191 -1.74 -29.95 -16.02
CA ARG A 191 -2.74 -30.90 -16.56
C ARG A 191 -3.94 -30.17 -17.14
N ASP A 192 -4.57 -29.31 -16.34
CA ASP A 192 -5.77 -28.56 -16.74
C ASP A 192 -5.49 -27.65 -17.96
N LEU A 193 -4.32 -27.00 -17.98
CA LEU A 193 -3.87 -26.13 -19.06
C LEU A 193 -3.61 -26.90 -20.35
N SER A 194 -3.05 -28.12 -20.26
CA SER A 194 -2.85 -28.98 -21.43
C SER A 194 -4.19 -29.31 -22.11
N VAL A 195 -5.23 -29.62 -21.34
CA VAL A 195 -6.58 -29.88 -21.89
C VAL A 195 -7.16 -28.62 -22.55
N ALA A 196 -7.11 -27.46 -21.88
CA ALA A 196 -7.61 -26.20 -22.42
C ALA A 196 -6.84 -25.74 -23.67
N TYR A 197 -5.52 -25.88 -23.69
CA TYR A 197 -4.67 -25.51 -24.82
C TYR A 197 -4.85 -26.46 -26.01
N ASN A 198 -5.02 -27.77 -25.78
CA ASN A 198 -5.37 -28.70 -26.85
C ASN A 198 -6.75 -28.40 -27.45
N LYS A 199 -7.76 -28.00 -26.64
CA LYS A 199 -9.04 -27.49 -27.15
C LYS A 199 -8.83 -26.25 -28.04
N TYR A 200 -8.00 -25.30 -27.61
CA TYR A 200 -7.64 -24.13 -28.42
C TYR A 200 -6.98 -24.52 -29.74
N LEU A 201 -6.04 -25.47 -29.75
CA LEU A 201 -5.35 -25.94 -30.96
C LEU A 201 -6.27 -26.66 -31.97
N ILE A 202 -7.34 -27.32 -31.50
CA ILE A 202 -8.34 -27.94 -32.38
C ILE A 202 -9.21 -26.88 -33.09
N GLY A 203 -9.50 -25.78 -32.40
CA GLY A 203 -10.31 -24.66 -32.89
C GLY A 203 -11.80 -24.97 -33.01
N GLU A 204 -12.63 -23.91 -33.05
CA GLU A 204 -14.08 -24.03 -33.22
C GLU A 204 -14.47 -23.97 -34.69
N ARG A 205 -15.27 -24.93 -35.15
CA ARG A 205 -15.80 -24.96 -36.52
C ARG A 205 -17.07 -24.11 -36.61
N ILE A 206 -17.01 -23.02 -37.38
CA ILE A 206 -18.12 -22.09 -37.57
C ILE A 206 -18.54 -22.10 -39.04
N CYS A 207 -19.84 -22.23 -39.29
CA CYS A 207 -20.43 -21.96 -40.61
C CYS A 207 -20.77 -20.45 -40.69
N PRO A 208 -20.24 -19.69 -41.66
CA PRO A 208 -20.52 -18.27 -41.78
C PRO A 208 -22.00 -18.04 -42.12
N PRO A 209 -22.73 -17.17 -41.38
CA PRO A 209 -24.13 -16.91 -41.64
C PRO A 209 -24.34 -16.29 -43.03
N GLY A 210 -25.43 -16.67 -43.70
CA GLY A 210 -25.87 -16.03 -44.95
C GLY A 210 -25.33 -16.61 -46.26
N HIS A 211 -24.50 -17.67 -46.26
CA HIS A 211 -24.12 -18.34 -47.51
C HIS A 211 -25.27 -19.20 -48.06
N GLU A 212 -25.91 -18.74 -49.14
CA GLU A 212 -26.90 -19.53 -49.87
C GLU A 212 -26.31 -20.82 -50.45
N CYS A 213 -27.10 -21.89 -50.39
CA CYS A 213 -26.76 -23.18 -50.98
C CYS A 213 -26.92 -23.13 -52.51
N PHE A 214 -25.81 -22.99 -53.25
CA PHE A 214 -25.78 -23.16 -54.71
C PHE A 214 -25.80 -24.63 -55.15
N CYS A 215 -25.56 -25.57 -54.22
CA CYS A 215 -25.74 -26.99 -54.45
C CYS A 215 -27.23 -27.29 -54.73
N GLN A 216 -27.55 -28.13 -55.72
CA GLN A 216 -28.92 -28.65 -55.94
C GLN A 216 -29.13 -29.97 -55.20
N PRO A 217 -30.31 -30.20 -54.57
CA PRO A 217 -31.37 -29.23 -54.32
C PRO A 217 -30.94 -28.14 -53.31
N LYS A 218 -31.54 -26.94 -53.40
CA LYS A 218 -31.29 -25.83 -52.47
C LYS A 218 -31.80 -26.17 -51.06
N LEU A 219 -30.96 -26.79 -50.24
CA LEU A 219 -31.25 -27.06 -48.83
C LEU A 219 -30.98 -25.81 -47.96
N PRO A 220 -31.65 -25.68 -46.80
CA PRO A 220 -31.38 -24.62 -45.83
C PRO A 220 -29.90 -24.55 -45.39
N PRO A 221 -29.43 -23.39 -44.88
CA PRO A 221 -28.07 -23.23 -44.37
C PRO A 221 -27.69 -24.34 -43.37
N GLY A 222 -26.53 -24.96 -43.59
CA GLY A 222 -26.03 -26.08 -42.79
C GLY A 222 -26.56 -27.47 -43.17
N GLN A 223 -27.66 -27.59 -43.93
CA GLN A 223 -28.25 -28.91 -44.24
C GLN A 223 -27.68 -29.60 -45.49
N CYS A 224 -26.97 -28.88 -46.37
CA CYS A 224 -26.28 -29.49 -47.51
C CYS A 224 -24.85 -29.91 -47.14
N SER A 225 -24.54 -31.21 -47.24
CA SER A 225 -23.21 -31.77 -46.93
C SER A 225 -22.07 -31.17 -47.77
N VAL A 226 -22.28 -31.01 -49.08
CA VAL A 226 -21.28 -30.47 -50.02
C VAL A 226 -20.99 -29.00 -49.72
N CYS A 227 -22.04 -28.18 -49.59
CA CYS A 227 -21.92 -26.76 -49.30
C CYS A 227 -21.45 -26.50 -47.85
N SER A 228 -21.77 -27.39 -46.89
CA SER A 228 -21.23 -27.38 -45.52
C SER A 228 -19.71 -27.63 -45.50
N SER A 229 -19.25 -28.72 -46.13
CA SER A 229 -17.82 -29.10 -46.10
C SER A 229 -16.85 -28.08 -46.72
N ARG A 230 -17.35 -27.17 -47.58
CA ARG A 230 -16.55 -26.14 -48.26
C ARG A 230 -16.45 -24.82 -47.49
N ASN A 231 -17.41 -24.53 -46.61
CA ASN A 231 -17.54 -23.23 -45.95
C ASN A 231 -17.28 -23.28 -44.43
N VAL A 232 -16.58 -24.30 -43.92
CA VAL A 232 -16.19 -24.33 -42.50
C VAL A 232 -14.99 -23.40 -42.28
N GLU A 233 -15.19 -22.30 -41.55
CA GLU A 233 -14.08 -21.53 -40.97
C GLU A 233 -13.72 -22.14 -39.60
N VAL A 234 -12.42 -22.25 -39.30
CA VAL A 234 -11.93 -22.69 -38.00
C VAL A 234 -11.42 -21.48 -37.24
N VAL A 235 -12.10 -21.12 -36.14
CA VAL A 235 -11.81 -19.95 -35.32
C VAL A 235 -11.15 -20.38 -34.02
N TYR A 236 -9.96 -19.83 -33.76
CA TYR A 236 -9.12 -20.19 -32.62
C TYR A 236 -9.31 -19.18 -31.48
N LYS A 237 -10.13 -19.52 -30.47
CA LYS A 237 -10.43 -18.65 -29.31
C LYS A 237 -9.56 -18.99 -28.10
N TYR A 238 -8.70 -18.07 -27.68
CA TYR A 238 -7.82 -18.25 -26.51
C TYR A 238 -8.52 -17.98 -25.16
N SER A 239 -9.84 -17.68 -25.16
CA SER A 239 -10.62 -17.31 -23.97
C SER A 239 -10.49 -18.29 -22.82
N ASP A 240 -10.72 -19.58 -23.09
CA ASP A 240 -10.79 -20.63 -22.07
C ASP A 240 -9.41 -20.84 -21.41
N VAL A 241 -8.35 -20.69 -22.20
CA VAL A 241 -6.96 -20.72 -21.73
C VAL A 241 -6.68 -19.49 -20.88
N PHE A 242 -7.07 -18.29 -21.34
CA PHE A 242 -6.92 -17.04 -20.59
C PHE A 242 -7.65 -17.09 -19.24
N GLU A 243 -8.88 -17.58 -19.19
CA GLU A 243 -9.68 -17.69 -17.96
C GLU A 243 -9.15 -18.75 -16.99
N LEU A 244 -8.59 -19.85 -17.49
CA LEU A 244 -7.91 -20.84 -16.65
C LEU A 244 -6.63 -20.26 -16.04
N VAL A 245 -5.77 -19.63 -16.85
CA VAL A 245 -4.56 -18.96 -16.36
C VAL A 245 -4.93 -17.84 -15.38
N ALA A 246 -5.90 -16.98 -15.70
CA ALA A 246 -6.32 -15.87 -14.84
C ALA A 246 -6.83 -16.35 -13.48
N ARG A 247 -7.58 -17.47 -13.41
CA ARG A 247 -7.99 -18.10 -12.14
C ARG A 247 -6.79 -18.64 -11.35
N PHE A 248 -5.83 -19.28 -12.00
CA PHE A 248 -4.60 -19.75 -11.35
C PHE A 248 -3.75 -18.59 -10.81
N LEU A 249 -3.68 -17.46 -11.54
CA LEU A 249 -3.04 -16.23 -11.06
C LEU A 249 -3.79 -15.60 -9.87
N ASN A 250 -5.13 -15.66 -9.84
CA ASN A 250 -5.92 -15.26 -8.66
C ASN A 250 -5.59 -16.14 -7.44
N GLN A 251 -5.42 -17.46 -7.64
CA GLN A 251 -5.05 -18.37 -6.55
C GLN A 251 -3.63 -18.07 -6.04
N ALA A 252 -2.66 -17.86 -6.93
CA ALA A 252 -1.29 -17.50 -6.56
C ALA A 252 -1.18 -16.16 -5.79
N GLU A 253 -2.22 -15.30 -5.82
CA GLU A 253 -2.26 -14.09 -5.00
C GLU A 253 -2.64 -14.34 -3.53
N GLN A 254 -3.24 -15.50 -3.23
CA GLN A 254 -3.67 -15.97 -1.90
C GLN A 254 -2.68 -16.96 -1.25
N GLU A 255 -1.75 -17.50 -2.03
CA GLU A 255 -0.73 -18.47 -1.61
C GLU A 255 0.50 -17.78 -0.98
N SER A 256 1.30 -18.56 -0.24
CA SER A 256 2.49 -18.03 0.44
C SER A 256 3.59 -17.61 -0.55
N PRO A 257 4.56 -16.75 -0.18
CA PRO A 257 5.48 -16.14 -1.13
C PRO A 257 6.28 -17.12 -1.99
N LYS A 258 6.73 -18.25 -1.43
CA LYS A 258 7.47 -19.28 -2.19
C LYS A 258 6.55 -20.07 -3.12
N ALA A 259 5.39 -20.51 -2.61
CA ALA A 259 4.38 -21.22 -3.39
C ALA A 259 3.91 -20.38 -4.58
N ALA A 260 3.54 -19.12 -4.31
CA ALA A 260 3.11 -18.15 -5.32
C ALA A 260 4.21 -17.88 -6.36
N ALA A 261 5.48 -17.76 -5.97
CA ALA A 261 6.57 -17.55 -6.92
C ALA A 261 6.73 -18.72 -7.89
N VAL A 262 6.71 -19.97 -7.37
CA VAL A 262 6.71 -21.20 -8.19
C VAL A 262 5.53 -21.23 -9.16
N MET A 263 4.31 -20.97 -8.67
CA MET A 263 3.10 -20.94 -9.50
C MET A 263 3.21 -19.91 -10.64
N LEU A 264 3.58 -18.67 -10.32
CA LEU A 264 3.68 -17.55 -11.28
C LEU A 264 4.75 -17.80 -12.35
N LEU A 265 5.94 -18.25 -11.95
CA LEU A 265 7.03 -18.58 -12.84
C LEU A 265 6.71 -19.80 -13.72
N GLY A 266 6.11 -20.84 -13.13
CA GLY A 266 5.65 -22.02 -13.85
C GLY A 266 4.59 -21.68 -14.90
N ALA A 267 3.60 -20.84 -14.55
CA ALA A 267 2.62 -20.34 -15.51
C ALA A 267 3.26 -19.58 -16.67
N ALA A 268 4.23 -18.68 -16.40
CA ALA A 268 4.97 -17.97 -17.44
C ALA A 268 5.69 -18.92 -18.41
N LYS A 269 6.35 -19.96 -17.87
CA LYS A 269 7.04 -20.98 -18.68
C LYS A 269 6.08 -21.76 -19.59
N GLN A 270 4.89 -22.12 -19.12
CA GLN A 270 3.89 -22.80 -19.94
C GLN A 270 3.32 -21.88 -21.04
N ILE A 271 2.80 -20.70 -20.69
CA ILE A 271 2.14 -19.83 -21.68
C ILE A 271 3.11 -19.26 -22.73
N ALA A 272 4.41 -19.18 -22.43
CA ALA A 272 5.45 -18.83 -23.42
C ALA A 272 5.58 -19.86 -24.55
N LEU A 273 5.28 -21.14 -24.29
CA LEU A 273 5.36 -22.22 -25.27
C LEU A 273 4.11 -22.28 -26.18
N HIS A 274 3.04 -21.55 -25.85
CA HIS A 274 1.80 -21.57 -26.62
C HIS A 274 1.99 -20.89 -27.98
N LYS A 275 1.71 -21.66 -29.04
CA LYS A 275 1.75 -21.21 -30.45
C LYS A 275 0.36 -20.83 -30.95
N ASP A 276 0.32 -19.80 -31.78
CA ASP A 276 -0.86 -19.27 -32.47
C ASP A 276 -1.07 -20.02 -33.81
N PRO A 277 -2.16 -20.79 -34.00
CA PRO A 277 -2.44 -21.50 -35.25
C PRO A 277 -2.86 -20.59 -36.40
N ALA A 278 -3.34 -19.36 -36.12
CA ALA A 278 -3.97 -18.47 -37.09
C ALA A 278 -2.96 -17.65 -37.93
N MET A 279 -1.67 -18.01 -37.89
CA MET A 279 -0.50 -17.28 -38.45
C MET A 279 -0.60 -16.77 -39.90
N LEU A 280 -1.57 -17.24 -40.70
CA LEU A 280 -1.71 -16.93 -42.13
C LEU A 280 -3.14 -16.53 -42.58
N ARG A 281 -4.14 -16.40 -41.69
CA ARG A 281 -5.53 -16.09 -42.11
C ARG A 281 -6.24 -15.06 -41.23
N SER A 282 -6.62 -13.95 -41.87
CA SER A 282 -7.57 -12.91 -41.45
C SER A 282 -7.32 -12.22 -40.10
N TYR A 283 -7.04 -10.91 -40.15
CA TYR A 283 -7.18 -10.00 -39.00
C TYR A 283 -8.66 -9.75 -38.69
N GLN A 284 -9.37 -10.76 -38.18
CA GLN A 284 -10.62 -10.53 -37.46
C GLN A 284 -10.29 -9.81 -36.15
N SER A 285 -11.06 -8.78 -35.79
CA SER A 285 -10.85 -7.99 -34.56
C SER A 285 -11.34 -8.76 -33.32
N LEU A 286 -10.63 -9.84 -33.00
CA LEU A 286 -10.82 -10.63 -31.79
C LEU A 286 -10.50 -9.80 -30.54
N GLY A 287 -11.34 -9.93 -29.51
CA GLY A 287 -11.18 -9.23 -28.24
C GLY A 287 -9.91 -9.61 -27.48
N HIS A 288 -9.56 -8.80 -26.48
CA HIS A 288 -8.28 -8.89 -25.74
C HIS A 288 -8.00 -10.26 -25.10
N THR A 289 -9.04 -11.05 -24.79
CA THR A 289 -8.92 -12.39 -24.21
C THR A 289 -8.91 -13.52 -25.24
N THR A 290 -9.42 -13.32 -26.46
CA THR A 290 -9.54 -14.39 -27.47
C THR A 290 -8.35 -14.46 -28.43
N SER A 291 -7.57 -13.38 -28.59
CA SER A 291 -6.32 -13.39 -29.36
C SER A 291 -5.12 -13.69 -28.48
N LEU A 292 -4.43 -14.81 -28.74
CA LEU A 292 -3.21 -15.24 -28.02
C LEU A 292 -2.16 -14.11 -27.95
N ARG A 293 -1.95 -13.38 -29.05
CA ARG A 293 -0.94 -12.30 -29.15
C ARG A 293 -1.23 -11.09 -28.26
N VAL A 294 -2.45 -10.97 -27.72
CA VAL A 294 -2.87 -9.90 -26.80
C VAL A 294 -3.04 -10.44 -25.39
N ALA A 295 -3.65 -11.63 -25.27
CA ALA A 295 -3.88 -12.33 -24.02
C ALA A 295 -2.56 -12.71 -23.30
N VAL A 296 -1.58 -13.26 -24.01
CA VAL A 296 -0.32 -13.72 -23.41
C VAL A 296 0.52 -12.55 -22.85
N PRO A 297 0.74 -11.42 -23.56
CA PRO A 297 1.38 -10.24 -22.96
C PRO A 297 0.66 -9.67 -21.74
N PHE A 298 -0.68 -9.70 -21.70
CA PHE A 298 -1.45 -9.23 -20.54
C PHE A 298 -1.21 -10.13 -19.31
N LEU A 299 -1.25 -11.45 -19.51
CA LEU A 299 -0.94 -12.43 -18.46
C LEU A 299 0.52 -12.31 -17.98
N PHE A 300 1.47 -12.14 -18.90
CA PHE A 300 2.87 -11.86 -18.58
C PHE A 300 3.04 -10.58 -17.76
N GLN A 301 2.35 -9.49 -18.12
CA GLN A 301 2.41 -8.24 -17.36
C GLN A 301 1.91 -8.42 -15.93
N ARG A 302 0.82 -9.19 -15.71
CA ARG A 302 0.33 -9.51 -14.36
C ARG A 302 1.34 -10.34 -13.58
N ILE A 303 1.87 -11.42 -14.16
CA ILE A 303 2.88 -12.29 -13.56
C ILE A 303 4.12 -11.48 -13.16
N VAL A 304 4.67 -10.71 -14.09
CA VAL A 304 5.87 -9.89 -13.88
C VAL A 304 5.66 -8.82 -12.83
N THR A 305 4.54 -8.09 -12.85
CA THR A 305 4.22 -7.08 -11.83
C THR A 305 4.13 -7.70 -10.43
N ARG A 306 3.51 -8.89 -10.29
CA ARG A 306 3.39 -9.58 -8.99
C ARG A 306 4.76 -10.10 -8.51
N LEU A 307 5.55 -10.75 -9.38
CA LEU A 307 6.91 -11.20 -9.06
C LEU A 307 7.85 -10.04 -8.70
N GLN A 308 7.83 -8.95 -9.47
CA GLN A 308 8.61 -7.72 -9.15
C GLN A 308 8.31 -7.17 -7.76
N ARG A 309 7.03 -7.14 -7.35
CA ARG A 309 6.64 -6.72 -6.00
C ARG A 309 7.12 -7.73 -4.95
N MET A 310 6.92 -9.03 -5.17
CA MET A 310 7.33 -10.09 -4.24
C MET A 310 8.84 -10.11 -4.00
N LEU A 311 9.67 -9.96 -5.04
CA LEU A 311 11.15 -9.88 -4.93
C LEU A 311 11.65 -8.67 -4.12
N VAL A 312 10.79 -7.69 -3.83
CA VAL A 312 11.08 -6.54 -2.97
C VAL A 312 10.47 -6.69 -1.59
N LEU A 313 9.18 -7.05 -1.52
CA LEU A 313 8.36 -7.11 -0.30
C LEU A 313 8.68 -8.32 0.56
N CYS A 314 8.85 -9.49 -0.04
CA CYS A 314 9.15 -10.74 0.66
C CYS A 314 10.65 -10.86 0.92
N ASP A 315 11.04 -11.50 2.03
CA ASP A 315 12.44 -11.73 2.39
C ASP A 315 12.85 -13.16 1.99
N PHE A 316 13.04 -13.38 0.67
CA PHE A 316 13.47 -14.68 0.12
C PHE A 316 14.93 -15.00 0.47
N PRO A 317 15.28 -16.29 0.72
CA PRO A 317 16.67 -16.74 0.77
C PRO A 317 17.40 -16.41 -0.53
N LYS A 318 18.68 -15.99 -0.43
CA LYS A 318 19.45 -15.51 -1.58
C LYS A 318 19.52 -16.53 -2.72
N MET A 319 19.81 -17.80 -2.42
CA MET A 319 19.86 -18.87 -3.43
C MET A 319 18.53 -19.02 -4.19
N LEU A 320 17.41 -18.92 -3.49
CA LEU A 320 16.07 -19.03 -4.07
C LEU A 320 15.73 -17.81 -4.94
N TYR A 321 16.11 -16.60 -4.50
CA TYR A 321 16.01 -15.37 -5.31
C TYR A 321 16.79 -15.51 -6.63
N GLU A 322 18.04 -15.98 -6.56
CA GLU A 322 18.91 -16.13 -7.73
C GLU A 322 18.35 -17.21 -8.68
N LYS A 323 17.99 -18.41 -8.19
CA LYS A 323 17.36 -19.47 -8.99
C LYS A 323 16.03 -19.04 -9.64
N PHE A 324 15.20 -18.24 -8.95
CA PHE A 324 13.95 -17.70 -9.53
C PHE A 324 14.20 -16.68 -10.67
N VAL A 325 15.21 -15.82 -10.56
CA VAL A 325 15.58 -14.87 -11.62
C VAL A 325 16.20 -15.59 -12.82
N GLU A 326 17.10 -16.54 -12.57
CA GLU A 326 17.74 -17.37 -13.61
C GLU A 326 16.72 -18.23 -14.36
N PHE A 327 15.79 -18.88 -13.64
CA PHE A 327 14.69 -19.64 -14.26
C PHE A 327 13.87 -18.75 -15.21
N PHE A 328 13.51 -17.53 -14.81
CA PHE A 328 12.74 -16.63 -15.67
C PHE A 328 13.55 -16.20 -16.90
N GLN A 329 14.84 -15.91 -16.74
CA GLN A 329 15.75 -15.60 -17.86
C GLN A 329 15.94 -16.78 -18.82
N SER A 330 15.77 -18.03 -18.36
CA SER A 330 15.80 -19.24 -19.20
C SER A 330 14.55 -19.45 -20.06
N ILE A 331 13.43 -18.74 -19.79
CA ILE A 331 12.19 -18.90 -20.54
C ILE A 331 12.38 -18.39 -21.97
N SER A 332 12.16 -19.27 -22.95
CA SER A 332 12.14 -18.91 -24.37
C SER A 332 10.87 -18.12 -24.72
N LEU A 333 10.90 -16.81 -24.46
CA LEU A 333 9.77 -15.92 -24.71
C LEU A 333 9.44 -15.80 -26.21
N PRO A 334 8.15 -15.76 -26.59
CA PRO A 334 7.75 -15.44 -27.96
C PRO A 334 8.01 -13.96 -28.28
N CYS A 335 8.11 -13.60 -29.56
CA CYS A 335 8.50 -12.25 -30.00
C CYS A 335 7.60 -11.11 -29.47
N HIS A 336 6.30 -11.37 -29.29
CA HIS A 336 5.35 -10.42 -28.71
C HIS A 336 5.49 -10.26 -27.18
N CYS A 337 6.39 -11.01 -26.53
CA CYS A 337 6.74 -10.94 -25.12
C CYS A 337 8.20 -10.52 -24.86
N TYR A 338 9.01 -10.20 -25.88
CA TYR A 338 10.41 -9.78 -25.70
C TYR A 338 10.61 -8.50 -24.85
N ALA A 339 9.54 -7.72 -24.61
CA ALA A 339 9.56 -6.62 -23.64
C ALA A 339 9.83 -7.09 -22.20
N PHE A 340 9.54 -8.35 -21.87
CA PHE A 340 9.62 -8.88 -20.51
C PHE A 340 10.99 -9.51 -20.15
N SER A 341 11.89 -9.74 -21.11
CA SER A 341 13.11 -10.56 -20.91
C SER A 341 14.05 -10.10 -19.80
N ASN A 342 13.99 -8.81 -19.42
CA ASN A 342 14.82 -8.22 -18.36
C ASN A 342 13.98 -7.76 -17.14
N SER A 343 12.68 -8.08 -17.08
CA SER A 343 11.79 -7.47 -16.09
C SER A 343 11.98 -7.98 -14.66
N LEU A 344 12.56 -9.17 -14.45
CA LEU A 344 12.94 -9.65 -13.12
C LEU A 344 14.37 -9.27 -12.72
N ASN A 345 15.04 -8.38 -13.46
CA ASN A 345 16.35 -7.82 -13.07
C ASN A 345 16.19 -6.75 -11.97
N VAL A 346 15.47 -7.10 -10.90
CA VAL A 346 15.26 -6.31 -9.71
C VAL A 346 16.56 -6.25 -8.91
N LEU A 347 16.89 -5.08 -8.37
CA LEU A 347 18.09 -4.93 -7.54
C LEU A 347 17.80 -5.51 -6.13
N PRO A 348 18.64 -6.42 -5.59
CA PRO A 348 18.47 -6.86 -4.20
C PRO A 348 18.76 -5.70 -3.23
N TRP A 349 18.26 -5.80 -1.99
CA TRP A 349 18.32 -4.70 -1.02
C TRP A 349 19.74 -4.31 -0.57
N ASP A 350 20.70 -5.23 -0.68
CA ASP A 350 22.12 -5.02 -0.40
C ASP A 350 22.87 -4.32 -1.55
N HIS A 351 22.31 -4.32 -2.77
CA HIS A 351 22.98 -3.83 -3.97
C HIS A 351 23.58 -2.43 -3.78
N MET A 352 24.89 -2.30 -4.06
CA MET A 352 25.69 -1.13 -3.69
C MET A 352 25.11 0.22 -4.14
N LEU A 353 24.54 0.30 -5.35
CA LEU A 353 23.96 1.56 -5.84
C LEU A 353 22.69 1.95 -5.07
N LEU A 354 21.85 0.98 -4.73
CA LEU A 354 20.65 1.21 -3.91
C LEU A 354 21.07 1.54 -2.47
N THR A 355 21.97 0.76 -1.88
CA THR A 355 22.50 0.98 -0.52
C THR A 355 23.12 2.37 -0.35
N THR A 356 23.92 2.85 -1.31
CA THR A 356 24.52 4.21 -1.25
C THR A 356 23.49 5.33 -1.41
N VAL A 357 22.43 5.13 -2.20
CA VAL A 357 21.26 6.04 -2.27
C VAL A 357 20.52 6.09 -0.94
N LEU A 358 20.11 4.94 -0.39
CA LEU A 358 19.35 4.85 0.86
C LEU A 358 20.13 5.43 2.05
N LYS A 359 21.45 5.19 2.12
CA LYS A 359 22.35 5.81 3.12
C LYS A 359 22.58 7.31 2.91
N GLY A 360 22.16 7.88 1.77
CA GLY A 360 22.34 9.30 1.43
C GLY A 360 23.73 9.66 0.90
N GLN A 361 24.61 8.67 0.70
CA GLN A 361 25.95 8.84 0.14
C GLN A 361 25.91 9.14 -1.37
N ASN A 362 24.83 8.74 -2.06
CA ASN A 362 24.61 9.05 -3.47
C ASN A 362 23.24 9.72 -3.66
N ILE A 363 23.20 11.04 -3.54
CA ILE A 363 21.97 11.84 -3.74
C ILE A 363 21.46 11.88 -5.19
N THR A 364 22.25 11.38 -6.16
CA THR A 364 21.95 11.50 -7.60
C THR A 364 21.42 10.21 -8.24
N GLY A 365 21.58 9.07 -7.56
CA GLY A 365 21.36 7.75 -8.15
C GLY A 365 22.36 7.37 -9.26
N GLN A 366 23.46 8.11 -9.45
CA GLN A 366 24.41 7.89 -10.55
C GLN A 366 25.70 7.23 -10.08
N ARG A 367 26.29 6.33 -10.89
CA ARG A 367 27.63 5.77 -10.65
C ARG A 367 28.37 5.61 -11.98
N ARG A 368 29.67 5.88 -12.00
CA ARG A 368 30.54 5.49 -13.14
C ARG A 368 31.04 4.07 -12.93
N GLN A 369 30.93 3.22 -13.96
CA GLN A 369 31.46 1.85 -13.95
C GLN A 369 32.06 1.56 -15.33
N LYS A 370 33.35 1.18 -15.38
CA LYS A 370 34.12 0.99 -16.63
C LYS A 370 33.88 2.13 -17.64
N GLY A 371 33.98 3.38 -17.17
CA GLY A 371 33.75 4.60 -17.95
C GLY A 371 32.28 4.99 -18.19
N ARG A 372 31.35 4.03 -18.24
CA ARG A 372 29.92 4.27 -18.51
C ARG A 372 29.19 4.85 -17.29
N LYS A 373 28.19 5.71 -17.52
CA LYS A 373 27.27 6.23 -16.48
C LYS A 373 26.12 5.24 -16.28
N MET A 374 26.04 4.63 -15.10
CA MET A 374 24.89 3.87 -14.62
C MET A 374 23.97 4.78 -13.80
N TYR A 375 22.67 4.50 -13.85
CA TYR A 375 21.63 5.16 -13.05
C TYR A 375 20.88 4.11 -12.21
N LEU A 376 20.36 4.51 -11.05
CA LEU A 376 19.34 3.76 -10.34
C LEU A 376 18.04 3.88 -11.14
N TRP A 377 17.80 2.91 -12.03
CA TRP A 377 16.58 2.78 -12.81
C TRP A 377 15.86 1.50 -12.38
N GLU A 378 14.56 1.59 -12.10
CA GLU A 378 13.71 0.47 -11.68
C GLU A 378 12.31 0.57 -12.30
N ALA A 379 11.66 -0.57 -12.53
CA ALA A 379 10.28 -0.62 -13.00
C ALA A 379 9.31 -0.14 -11.91
N LEU A 380 8.17 0.46 -12.27
CA LEU A 380 7.31 1.10 -11.28
C LEU A 380 6.80 0.17 -10.16
N PRO A 381 6.42 -1.10 -10.41
CA PRO A 381 6.00 -2.01 -9.32
C PRO A 381 7.10 -2.23 -8.27
N VAL A 382 8.38 -2.17 -8.68
CA VAL A 382 9.55 -2.21 -7.78
C VAL A 382 9.64 -0.91 -6.98
N VAL A 383 9.46 0.25 -7.63
CA VAL A 383 9.44 1.57 -6.96
C VAL A 383 8.35 1.65 -5.91
N GLU A 384 7.13 1.22 -6.23
CA GLU A 384 5.98 1.21 -5.33
C GLU A 384 6.25 0.26 -4.14
N ALA A 385 6.70 -0.97 -4.40
CA ALA A 385 7.05 -1.94 -3.35
C ALA A 385 8.21 -1.47 -2.44
N ARG A 386 9.19 -0.71 -2.97
CA ARG A 386 10.26 -0.13 -2.13
C ARG A 386 9.75 0.98 -1.23
N VAL A 387 8.86 1.84 -1.74
CA VAL A 387 8.22 2.88 -0.92
C VAL A 387 7.40 2.23 0.19
N GLU A 388 6.55 1.27 -0.15
CA GLU A 388 5.73 0.46 0.75
C GLU A 388 6.55 -0.16 1.91
N LYS A 389 7.55 -1.01 1.61
CA LYS A 389 8.39 -1.67 2.64
C LYS A 389 9.27 -0.71 3.45
N LEU A 390 9.55 0.49 2.95
CA LEU A 390 10.21 1.54 3.73
C LEU A 390 9.22 2.32 4.62
N LEU A 391 7.98 2.53 4.18
CA LEU A 391 6.93 3.18 4.97
C LEU A 391 6.43 2.31 6.13
N GLU A 392 6.27 1.00 5.90
CA GLU A 392 6.01 0.01 6.97
C GLU A 392 7.08 0.10 8.07
N LYS A 393 8.35 0.10 7.66
CA LYS A 393 9.52 0.20 8.55
C LYS A 393 9.79 1.64 9.02
N LYS A 394 8.88 2.60 8.75
CA LYS A 394 8.91 4.02 9.11
C LYS A 394 10.19 4.78 8.70
N LYS A 395 10.86 4.29 7.65
CA LYS A 395 12.12 4.81 7.08
C LYS A 395 11.90 5.98 6.11
N TYR A 396 11.20 7.01 6.59
CA TYR A 396 10.79 8.17 5.77
C TYR A 396 11.98 8.93 5.13
N LYS A 397 13.15 8.98 5.79
CA LYS A 397 14.36 9.63 5.23
C LYS A 397 14.89 8.87 4.02
N GLU A 398 14.85 7.54 4.08
CA GLU A 398 15.24 6.63 3.01
C GLU A 398 14.26 6.68 1.83
N VAL A 399 12.94 6.77 2.09
CA VAL A 399 11.92 7.01 1.04
C VAL A 399 12.22 8.31 0.26
N VAL A 400 12.50 9.41 0.96
CA VAL A 400 12.83 10.71 0.35
C VAL A 400 14.11 10.63 -0.49
N ARG A 401 15.17 9.99 0.03
CA ARG A 401 16.43 9.77 -0.71
C ARG A 401 16.21 8.93 -1.97
N TYR A 402 15.45 7.85 -1.84
CA TYR A 402 15.13 6.94 -2.94
C TYR A 402 14.34 7.62 -4.06
N LEU A 403 13.21 8.28 -3.74
CA LEU A 403 12.37 8.96 -4.72
C LEU A 403 13.07 10.14 -5.41
N ARG A 404 14.01 10.80 -4.72
CA ARG A 404 14.90 11.83 -5.31
C ARG A 404 15.98 11.26 -6.24
N ALA A 405 16.33 9.97 -6.15
CA ALA A 405 17.41 9.36 -6.94
C ALA A 405 16.94 8.41 -8.06
N VAL A 406 15.84 7.68 -7.86
CA VAL A 406 15.36 6.63 -8.79
C VAL A 406 14.79 7.20 -10.09
N LYS A 407 14.95 6.45 -11.17
CA LYS A 407 14.31 6.66 -12.49
C LYS A 407 13.40 5.48 -12.83
N CYS A 408 12.33 5.76 -13.57
CA CYS A 408 11.38 4.78 -14.09
C CYS A 408 10.89 5.28 -15.48
N ASN A 409 10.26 4.41 -16.27
CA ASN A 409 9.62 4.81 -17.53
C ASN A 409 8.27 5.52 -17.30
N GLU A 410 7.53 5.15 -16.26
CA GLU A 410 6.22 5.74 -15.90
C GLU A 410 6.38 7.09 -15.18
N ASN A 411 6.80 8.11 -15.94
CA ASN A 411 7.14 9.44 -15.43
C ASN A 411 5.98 10.15 -14.69
N GLN A 412 4.72 9.82 -14.98
CA GLN A 412 3.57 10.39 -14.27
C GLN A 412 3.42 9.76 -12.88
N ARG A 413 3.28 8.44 -12.75
CA ARG A 413 3.14 7.78 -11.44
C ARG A 413 4.37 7.97 -10.55
N LEU A 414 5.58 8.06 -11.13
CA LEU A 414 6.78 8.48 -10.39
C LEU A 414 6.73 9.95 -9.92
N ARG A 415 6.03 10.85 -10.63
CA ARG A 415 5.76 12.22 -10.16
C ARG A 415 4.78 12.21 -9.00
N ASP A 416 3.72 11.43 -9.09
CA ASP A 416 2.68 11.32 -8.06
C ASP A 416 3.29 10.82 -6.73
N LEU A 417 4.18 9.80 -6.78
CA LEU A 417 4.97 9.36 -5.63
C LEU A 417 5.94 10.45 -5.11
N ARG A 418 6.55 11.24 -6.00
CA ARG A 418 7.46 12.34 -5.62
C ARG A 418 6.75 13.52 -4.98
N ASP A 419 5.48 13.79 -5.31
CA ASP A 419 4.69 14.85 -4.70
C ASP A 419 4.33 14.55 -3.22
N LEU A 420 4.58 13.32 -2.75
CA LEU A 420 4.54 12.94 -1.33
C LEU A 420 5.88 13.18 -0.58
N ILE A 421 6.98 13.53 -1.27
CA ILE A 421 8.28 13.84 -0.62
C ILE A 421 8.14 14.91 0.49
N PRO A 422 7.39 16.01 0.33
CA PRO A 422 7.22 16.99 1.40
C PRO A 422 6.50 16.42 2.62
N PHE A 423 5.50 15.56 2.44
CA PHE A 423 4.82 14.87 3.54
C PHE A 423 5.78 13.93 4.29
N TYR A 424 6.61 13.17 3.57
CA TYR A 424 7.64 12.33 4.20
C TYR A 424 8.74 13.14 4.88
N LEU A 425 9.04 14.36 4.44
CA LEU A 425 9.92 15.29 5.16
C LEU A 425 9.27 15.79 6.46
N CYS A 426 7.97 16.16 6.42
CA CYS A 426 7.19 16.47 7.63
C CYS A 426 7.17 15.32 8.64
N LYS A 427 7.00 14.06 8.18
CA LYS A 427 7.10 12.85 9.03
C LYS A 427 8.44 12.71 9.76
N THR A 428 9.50 13.36 9.28
CA THR A 428 10.84 13.35 9.90
C THR A 428 11.13 14.58 10.75
N GLY A 429 10.14 15.45 10.97
CA GLY A 429 10.29 16.73 11.68
C GLY A 429 10.96 17.84 10.87
N ASN A 430 11.34 17.57 9.61
CA ASN A 430 12.09 18.50 8.77
C ASN A 430 11.13 19.38 7.93
N PHE A 431 10.39 20.24 8.61
CA PHE A 431 9.36 21.08 8.00
C PHE A 431 9.92 22.16 7.06
N LEU A 432 11.16 22.60 7.26
CA LEU A 432 11.78 23.60 6.39
C LEU A 432 12.12 22.99 5.02
N ASP A 433 12.77 21.83 4.98
CA ASP A 433 13.01 21.13 3.72
C ASP A 433 11.69 20.66 3.08
N ALA A 434 10.66 20.35 3.86
CA ALA A 434 9.33 20.05 3.33
C ALA A 434 8.73 21.26 2.59
N ALA A 435 8.72 22.44 3.23
CA ALA A 435 8.21 23.67 2.63
C ALA A 435 9.02 24.08 1.38
N HIS A 436 10.35 23.92 1.39
CA HIS A 436 11.16 24.09 0.19
C HIS A 436 10.85 23.03 -0.89
N SER A 437 10.69 21.76 -0.51
CA SER A 437 10.42 20.67 -1.46
C SER A 437 9.02 20.72 -2.08
N LEU A 438 8.09 21.53 -1.55
CA LEU A 438 6.84 21.88 -2.23
C LEU A 438 7.06 22.87 -3.38
N LEU A 439 7.93 23.88 -3.17
CA LEU A 439 8.11 25.03 -4.06
C LEU A 439 9.20 24.83 -5.13
N PHE A 440 10.12 23.88 -4.95
CA PHE A 440 11.18 23.57 -5.91
C PHE A 440 10.94 22.21 -6.62
N PRO A 441 11.02 22.13 -7.96
CA PRO A 441 10.78 20.89 -8.69
C PRO A 441 11.88 19.85 -8.49
N VAL A 442 11.49 18.59 -8.25
CA VAL A 442 12.42 17.45 -8.16
C VAL A 442 12.81 16.99 -9.57
N ASN A 443 14.11 16.79 -9.82
CA ASN A 443 14.66 16.16 -11.03
C ASN A 443 14.10 16.66 -12.37
N SER A 444 14.26 17.96 -12.64
CA SER A 444 13.90 18.58 -13.94
C SER A 444 12.42 18.47 -14.32
N LEU A 445 11.52 18.24 -13.35
CA LEU A 445 10.07 18.40 -13.55
C LEU A 445 9.72 19.86 -13.91
N ALA A 446 8.76 20.03 -14.82
CA ALA A 446 8.38 21.35 -15.35
C ALA A 446 7.66 22.27 -14.34
N CYS A 447 7.12 21.74 -13.25
CA CYS A 447 6.46 22.52 -12.19
C CYS A 447 6.70 21.85 -10.83
N CYS A 448 6.81 22.65 -9.77
CA CYS A 448 6.98 22.17 -8.40
C CYS A 448 5.74 21.39 -7.90
N SER A 449 5.80 20.80 -6.71
CA SER A 449 4.68 20.03 -6.14
C SER A 449 3.52 20.93 -5.72
N ALA A 450 3.78 22.19 -5.33
CA ALA A 450 2.76 23.18 -5.00
C ALA A 450 1.78 23.46 -6.15
N CYS A 451 2.21 23.30 -7.41
CA CYS A 451 1.33 23.40 -8.58
C CYS A 451 0.20 22.33 -8.60
N ARG A 452 0.30 21.29 -7.77
CA ARG A 452 -0.57 20.09 -7.81
C ARG A 452 -1.22 19.72 -6.47
N ILE A 453 -0.92 20.42 -5.37
CA ILE A 453 -1.60 20.15 -4.10
C ILE A 453 -3.05 20.65 -4.14
N THR A 454 -3.97 19.93 -3.50
CA THR A 454 -5.38 20.35 -3.38
C THR A 454 -5.60 21.31 -2.19
N PRO A 455 -6.71 22.07 -2.14
CA PRO A 455 -7.06 22.92 -0.99
C PRO A 455 -7.06 22.18 0.35
N CYS A 456 -7.49 20.91 0.38
CA CYS A 456 -7.47 20.07 1.57
C CYS A 456 -6.03 19.73 2.00
N GLN A 457 -5.16 19.43 1.03
CA GLN A 457 -3.74 19.16 1.28
C GLN A 457 -3.00 20.43 1.74
N PHE A 458 -3.31 21.59 1.16
CA PHE A 458 -2.80 22.89 1.60
C PHE A 458 -3.15 23.17 3.06
N LYS A 459 -4.43 22.99 3.46
CA LYS A 459 -4.88 23.11 4.86
C LYS A 459 -4.08 22.19 5.80
N VAL A 460 -3.83 20.94 5.38
CA VAL A 460 -3.02 19.99 6.15
C VAL A 460 -1.56 20.44 6.28
N TYR A 461 -0.91 20.89 5.21
CA TYR A 461 0.46 21.41 5.28
C TYR A 461 0.59 22.63 6.20
N LEU A 462 -0.32 23.62 6.10
CA LEU A 462 -0.30 24.78 6.99
C LEU A 462 -0.43 24.39 8.47
N LYS A 463 -1.36 23.47 8.76
CA LYS A 463 -1.59 22.93 10.10
C LYS A 463 -0.36 22.18 10.63
N ILE A 464 0.29 21.35 9.81
CA ILE A 464 1.55 20.68 10.17
C ILE A 464 2.62 21.72 10.51
N PHE A 465 2.82 22.71 9.64
CA PHE A 465 3.86 23.74 9.82
C PHE A 465 3.62 24.64 11.05
N ARG A 466 2.35 24.92 11.41
CA ARG A 466 1.96 25.71 12.59
C ARG A 466 2.12 24.94 13.91
N THR A 467 1.97 23.61 13.91
CA THR A 467 1.85 22.81 15.14
C THR A 467 2.97 21.79 15.36
N GLY A 468 3.84 21.55 14.37
CA GLY A 468 4.88 20.52 14.44
C GLY A 468 4.33 19.08 14.50
N CYS A 469 3.01 18.92 14.32
CA CYS A 469 2.30 17.66 14.41
C CYS A 469 1.85 17.18 13.02
N VAL A 470 1.84 15.86 12.82
CA VAL A 470 1.47 15.20 11.56
C VAL A 470 0.40 14.13 11.81
N PRO A 471 -0.39 13.72 10.80
CA PRO A 471 -1.18 12.49 10.87
C PRO A 471 -0.29 11.29 11.23
N SER A 472 -0.81 10.32 12.00
CA SER A 472 -0.09 9.08 12.33
C SER A 472 0.05 8.15 11.12
N GLY A 473 -1.03 7.95 10.36
CA GLY A 473 -1.11 7.08 9.18
C GLY A 473 -0.32 7.59 7.97
N ASN A 474 -0.17 6.75 6.93
CA ASN A 474 0.71 7.05 5.80
C ASN A 474 0.03 7.85 4.67
N ASP A 475 -1.30 8.02 4.70
CA ASP A 475 -1.99 9.05 3.92
C ASP A 475 -2.07 10.36 4.72
N MET A 476 -2.00 11.48 4.02
CA MET A 476 -2.07 12.84 4.54
C MET A 476 -3.51 13.33 4.80
N LEU A 477 -4.51 12.69 4.17
CA LEU A 477 -5.94 13.00 4.36
C LEU A 477 -6.65 12.02 5.31
N GLU A 478 -5.95 11.02 5.82
CA GLU A 478 -6.46 9.99 6.74
C GLU A 478 -6.96 10.59 8.06
N THR A 479 -8.15 10.17 8.51
CA THR A 479 -8.79 10.63 9.76
C THR A 479 -8.22 9.96 11.02
N GLY A 480 -6.89 9.87 11.10
CA GLY A 480 -6.14 9.30 12.22
C GLY A 480 -5.75 10.30 13.31
N PRO A 481 -5.26 9.83 14.47
CA PRO A 481 -4.70 10.68 15.52
C PRO A 481 -3.46 11.43 15.04
N TRP A 482 -3.22 12.62 15.59
CA TRP A 482 -2.08 13.46 15.25
C TRP A 482 -0.93 13.28 16.26
N VAL A 483 0.30 13.25 15.77
CA VAL A 483 1.52 13.00 16.55
C VAL A 483 2.57 14.08 16.29
N THR A 484 3.29 14.51 17.32
CA THR A 484 4.38 15.48 17.19
C THR A 484 5.57 14.87 16.47
N ALA A 485 6.04 15.50 15.39
CA ALA A 485 7.21 15.06 14.63
C ALA A 485 8.44 15.99 14.79
N GLY A 486 8.24 17.23 15.24
CA GLY A 486 9.31 18.18 15.51
C GLY A 486 8.81 19.54 15.99
N SER A 487 9.70 20.53 16.10
CA SER A 487 9.33 21.91 16.43
C SER A 487 8.58 22.59 15.26
N PRO A 488 7.51 23.37 15.50
CA PRO A 488 6.83 24.17 14.47
C PRO A 488 7.77 25.09 13.67
N LEU A 489 7.35 25.49 12.46
CA LEU A 489 8.04 26.56 11.73
C LEU A 489 7.88 27.90 12.47
N ARG A 490 8.93 28.71 12.45
CA ARG A 490 8.87 30.11 12.90
C ARG A 490 7.78 30.85 12.13
N ASN A 491 6.98 31.67 12.82
CA ASN A 491 5.78 32.29 12.27
C ASN A 491 6.02 33.10 10.98
N THR A 492 7.13 33.85 10.91
CA THR A 492 7.58 34.57 9.69
C THR A 492 7.91 33.65 8.51
N VAL A 493 8.41 32.44 8.78
CA VAL A 493 8.66 31.43 7.74
C VAL A 493 7.34 30.79 7.31
N LEU A 494 6.47 30.43 8.26
CA LEU A 494 5.13 29.90 7.98
C LEU A 494 4.36 30.80 7.03
N ILE A 495 4.23 32.10 7.35
CA ILE A 495 3.51 33.10 6.53
C ILE A 495 4.11 33.19 5.12
N LYS A 496 5.45 33.36 5.02
CA LYS A 496 6.16 33.48 3.74
C LYS A 496 5.95 32.26 2.84
N GLN A 497 6.05 31.05 3.39
CA GLN A 497 5.88 29.82 2.60
C GLN A 497 4.40 29.58 2.26
N ALA A 498 3.46 29.87 3.17
CA ALA A 498 2.03 29.76 2.90
C ALA A 498 1.58 30.64 1.72
N LEU A 499 2.02 31.90 1.69
CA LEU A 499 1.74 32.82 0.58
C LEU A 499 2.42 32.36 -0.72
N LYS A 500 3.68 31.90 -0.67
CA LYS A 500 4.33 31.31 -1.86
C LYS A 500 3.59 30.08 -2.41
N LEU A 501 3.01 29.24 -1.53
CA LEU A 501 2.18 28.11 -1.96
C LEU A 501 0.89 28.59 -2.65
N LEU A 502 0.20 29.59 -2.11
CA LEU A 502 -0.96 30.22 -2.75
C LEU A 502 -0.60 30.79 -4.12
N TYR A 503 0.48 31.57 -4.22
CA TYR A 503 0.92 32.19 -5.47
C TYR A 503 1.47 31.18 -6.50
N SER A 504 1.81 29.95 -6.07
CA SER A 504 2.28 28.87 -6.97
C SER A 504 1.16 28.11 -7.70
N SER A 505 -0.11 28.38 -7.38
CA SER A 505 -1.25 27.71 -8.03
C SER A 505 -2.49 28.60 -8.02
N GLU A 506 -2.92 29.00 -9.21
CA GLU A 506 -4.17 29.73 -9.45
C GLU A 506 -5.38 29.02 -8.80
N ALA A 507 -5.40 27.68 -8.83
CA ALA A 507 -6.45 26.85 -8.23
C ALA A 507 -6.42 26.83 -6.68
N LEU A 508 -5.29 27.22 -6.05
CA LEU A 508 -5.23 27.49 -4.61
C LEU A 508 -5.60 28.96 -4.32
N TYR A 509 -5.05 29.89 -5.10
CA TYR A 509 -5.25 31.33 -4.93
C TYR A 509 -6.71 31.76 -5.07
N ARG A 510 -7.46 31.18 -6.02
CA ARG A 510 -8.88 31.50 -6.25
C ARG A 510 -9.84 30.76 -5.31
N ASN A 511 -9.34 29.96 -4.36
CA ASN A 511 -10.15 29.06 -3.55
C ASN A 511 -10.37 29.57 -2.11
N ALA A 512 -11.63 29.78 -1.73
CA ALA A 512 -12.04 30.25 -0.40
C ALA A 512 -11.54 29.33 0.75
N LYS A 513 -11.43 28.02 0.53
CA LYS A 513 -10.93 27.04 1.52
C LYS A 513 -9.46 27.21 1.83
N CYS A 514 -8.68 27.77 0.90
CA CYS A 514 -7.26 28.08 1.11
C CYS A 514 -7.12 29.32 1.99
N TRP A 515 -7.81 30.42 1.66
CA TRP A 515 -7.74 31.66 2.44
C TRP A 515 -8.33 31.53 3.84
N SER A 516 -9.49 30.87 3.98
CA SER A 516 -10.04 30.54 5.30
C SER A 516 -9.08 29.67 6.13
N SER A 517 -8.42 28.69 5.51
CA SER A 517 -7.40 27.87 6.19
C SER A 517 -6.16 28.69 6.60
N PHE A 518 -5.76 29.67 5.79
CA PHE A 518 -4.65 30.58 6.12
C PHE A 518 -5.00 31.49 7.32
N ILE A 519 -6.17 32.13 7.30
CA ILE A 519 -6.67 32.96 8.41
C ILE A 519 -6.80 32.12 9.69
N MET A 520 -7.49 30.97 9.64
CA MET A 520 -7.66 30.09 10.80
C MET A 520 -6.32 29.65 11.40
N VAL A 521 -5.32 29.33 10.58
CA VAL A 521 -4.00 28.88 11.05
C VAL A 521 -3.21 29.99 11.76
N LEU A 522 -3.35 31.24 11.31
CA LEU A 522 -2.69 32.39 11.95
C LEU A 522 -3.46 32.86 13.20
N GLY A 523 -4.79 32.78 13.18
CA GLY A 523 -5.69 33.04 14.30
C GLY A 523 -5.88 31.87 15.28
N SER A 524 -5.03 30.84 15.23
CA SER A 524 -5.03 29.69 16.14
C SER A 524 -3.70 29.52 16.85
N SER A 525 -3.69 28.85 17.99
CA SER A 525 -2.45 28.51 18.71
C SER A 525 -1.54 27.56 17.90
N ASN A 526 -0.34 27.32 18.41
CA ASN A 526 0.55 26.26 17.93
C ASN A 526 0.21 24.86 18.52
N LEU A 527 -0.79 24.77 19.39
CA LEU A 527 -1.28 23.52 19.97
C LEU A 527 -2.38 22.90 19.11
N LEU A 528 -2.51 21.58 19.21
CA LEU A 528 -3.43 20.79 18.41
C LEU A 528 -4.14 19.74 19.27
N GLU A 529 -5.44 19.59 19.10
CA GLU A 529 -6.20 18.53 19.74
C GLU A 529 -5.85 17.14 19.18
N LYS A 530 -6.11 16.07 19.95
CA LYS A 530 -5.86 14.67 19.54
C LYS A 530 -6.55 14.29 18.22
N ARG A 531 -7.73 14.86 17.93
CA ARG A 531 -8.49 14.69 16.67
C ARG A 531 -8.02 15.61 15.54
N GLY A 532 -7.07 16.50 15.81
CA GLY A 532 -6.53 17.42 14.81
C GLY A 532 -7.34 18.69 14.60
N HIS A 533 -8.12 19.16 15.57
CA HIS A 533 -8.66 20.52 15.55
C HIS A 533 -7.61 21.50 16.06
N LEU A 534 -7.55 22.68 15.42
CA LEU A 534 -6.76 23.82 15.87
C LEU A 534 -7.54 24.58 16.94
N LEU A 535 -6.88 25.01 18.01
CA LEU A 535 -7.48 25.82 19.06
C LEU A 535 -7.43 27.31 18.66
N PRO A 536 -8.57 27.98 18.40
CA PRO A 536 -8.60 29.39 18.00
C PRO A 536 -8.12 30.30 19.13
N LEU A 537 -7.47 31.41 18.77
CA LEU A 537 -7.09 32.48 19.69
C LEU A 537 -8.07 33.66 19.56
N PRO A 538 -8.74 34.07 20.64
CA PRO A 538 -9.38 35.38 20.71
C PRO A 538 -8.29 36.44 21.00
N LEU A 539 -7.95 37.24 20.01
CA LEU A 539 -6.96 38.32 20.13
C LEU A 539 -7.66 39.65 20.39
N GLY A 540 -7.10 40.47 21.27
CA GLY A 540 -7.56 41.84 21.46
C GLY A 540 -7.26 42.71 20.23
N GLU A 541 -8.04 43.78 20.03
CA GLU A 541 -7.73 44.74 18.96
C GLU A 541 -6.45 45.51 19.29
N PRO A 542 -5.43 45.50 18.41
CA PRO A 542 -4.19 46.24 18.64
C PRO A 542 -4.37 47.76 18.38
N PRO A 543 -3.54 48.64 18.99
CA PRO A 543 -3.63 50.08 18.78
C PRO A 543 -3.53 50.50 17.31
N LEU A 544 -4.26 51.55 16.92
CA LEU A 544 -4.33 52.03 15.53
C LEU A 544 -2.95 52.29 14.90
N SER A 545 -2.03 52.93 15.64
CA SER A 545 -0.66 53.19 15.17
C SER A 545 0.19 51.93 14.99
N PHE A 546 -0.17 50.82 15.64
CA PHE A 546 0.39 49.50 15.34
C PHE A 546 -0.25 48.91 14.07
N GLN A 547 -1.57 49.03 13.91
CA GLN A 547 -2.26 48.58 12.69
C GLN A 547 -1.68 49.26 11.43
N GLU A 548 -1.59 50.58 11.42
CA GLU A 548 -1.02 51.38 10.31
C GLU A 548 0.40 50.93 9.94
N ASN A 549 1.25 50.71 10.94
CA ASN A 549 2.66 50.34 10.75
C ASN A 549 2.81 48.89 10.23
N VAL A 550 1.95 47.95 10.69
CA VAL A 550 1.88 46.60 10.12
C VAL A 550 1.36 46.63 8.68
N LEU A 551 0.33 47.44 8.39
CA LEU A 551 -0.25 47.56 7.04
C LEU A 551 0.78 48.08 6.02
N ALA A 552 1.57 49.09 6.40
CA ALA A 552 2.65 49.63 5.56
C ALA A 552 3.77 48.61 5.32
N ALA A 553 4.21 47.91 6.37
CA ALA A 553 5.25 46.89 6.28
C ALA A 553 4.82 45.66 5.44
N SER A 554 3.55 45.29 5.52
CA SER A 554 3.01 44.09 4.87
C SER A 554 2.66 44.30 3.41
N GLY A 555 2.16 45.48 3.02
CA GLY A 555 1.85 45.81 1.61
C GLY A 555 3.06 45.63 0.69
N ASN A 556 4.20 46.24 1.05
CA ASN A 556 5.46 46.10 0.30
C ASN A 556 5.90 44.62 0.22
N PHE A 557 5.88 43.91 1.35
CA PHE A 557 6.25 42.49 1.41
C PHE A 557 5.38 41.61 0.50
N LEU A 558 4.08 41.89 0.40
CA LEU A 558 3.16 41.11 -0.42
C LEU A 558 3.41 41.33 -1.93
N GLU A 559 3.62 42.56 -2.39
CA GLU A 559 3.94 42.85 -3.80
C GLU A 559 5.31 42.29 -4.21
N ASP A 560 6.33 42.42 -3.35
CA ASP A 560 7.64 41.80 -3.55
C ASP A 560 7.52 40.26 -3.62
N LEU A 561 6.71 39.65 -2.76
CA LEU A 561 6.53 38.19 -2.75
C LEU A 561 5.73 37.69 -3.95
N LYS A 562 4.74 38.45 -4.42
CA LYS A 562 3.89 38.17 -5.59
C LYS A 562 4.65 38.33 -6.91
N SER A 563 5.58 39.28 -6.98
CA SER A 563 6.54 39.42 -8.09
C SER A 563 7.71 38.43 -8.03
N GLY A 564 7.76 37.56 -7.01
CA GLY A 564 8.72 36.46 -6.89
C GLY A 564 10.02 36.80 -6.15
N VAL A 565 10.19 38.04 -5.69
CA VAL A 565 11.37 38.50 -4.94
C VAL A 565 11.47 37.74 -3.61
N ASN A 566 12.69 37.42 -3.18
CA ASN A 566 12.93 36.56 -2.01
C ASN A 566 12.92 37.32 -0.66
N VAL A 567 11.98 38.25 -0.47
CA VAL A 567 11.87 39.10 0.74
C VAL A 567 11.62 38.34 2.05
N SER A 568 11.93 38.98 3.17
CA SER A 568 11.73 38.46 4.53
C SER A 568 10.87 39.41 5.36
N LEU A 569 9.93 38.87 6.13
CA LEU A 569 9.09 39.67 7.03
C LEU A 569 9.92 40.41 8.10
N PRO A 570 9.65 41.69 8.39
CA PRO A 570 10.35 42.44 9.44
C PRO A 570 10.23 41.77 10.80
N SER A 571 11.35 41.31 11.34
CA SER A 571 11.39 40.55 12.61
C SER A 571 10.86 41.35 13.79
N ALA A 572 11.12 42.66 13.84
CA ALA A 572 10.66 43.56 14.90
C ALA A 572 9.14 43.61 15.04
N VAL A 573 8.40 43.48 13.92
CA VAL A 573 6.93 43.47 13.90
C VAL A 573 6.39 42.06 14.12
N PHE A 574 6.86 41.10 13.33
CA PHE A 574 6.31 39.73 13.30
C PHE A 574 6.90 38.75 14.32
N SER A 575 7.73 39.25 15.24
CA SER A 575 8.28 38.50 16.38
C SER A 575 8.17 39.26 17.72
N GLY A 576 7.45 40.40 17.74
CA GLY A 576 7.17 41.18 18.94
C GLY A 576 6.06 40.57 19.82
N GLN A 577 5.56 41.32 20.79
CA GLN A 577 4.45 40.86 21.64
C GLN A 577 3.18 40.61 20.80
N LEU A 578 2.76 41.60 20.00
CA LEU A 578 1.55 41.56 19.15
C LEU A 578 1.76 40.83 17.79
N HIS A 579 2.49 39.71 17.80
CA HIS A 579 2.87 39.01 16.56
C HIS A 579 1.72 38.20 15.94
N HIS A 580 0.71 37.80 16.72
CA HIS A 580 -0.48 37.12 16.18
C HIS A 580 -1.41 38.11 15.48
N GLU A 581 -1.60 39.27 16.10
CA GLU A 581 -2.35 40.41 15.61
C GLU A 581 -1.73 40.92 14.31
N ALA A 582 -0.41 41.11 14.27
CA ALA A 582 0.32 41.45 13.04
C ALA A 582 0.13 40.40 11.93
N SER A 583 0.05 39.11 12.29
CA SER A 583 -0.19 38.03 11.32
C SER A 583 -1.59 38.08 10.72
N LEU A 584 -2.62 38.42 11.52
CA LEU A 584 -3.98 38.62 11.02
C LEU A 584 -4.11 39.88 10.15
N ILE A 585 -3.45 40.99 10.52
CA ILE A 585 -3.44 42.22 9.70
C ILE A 585 -2.80 41.97 8.32
N LEU A 586 -1.70 41.22 8.27
CA LEU A 586 -1.11 40.78 7.00
C LEU A 586 -2.05 39.86 6.22
N ALA A 587 -2.75 38.94 6.88
CA ALA A 587 -3.73 38.08 6.23
C ALA A 587 -4.92 38.89 5.65
N VAL A 588 -5.36 39.94 6.33
CA VAL A 588 -6.37 40.89 5.87
C VAL A 588 -5.95 41.55 4.55
N GLN A 589 -4.72 42.08 4.46
CA GLN A 589 -4.23 42.68 3.21
C GLN A 589 -4.00 41.66 2.09
N ALA A 590 -3.53 40.45 2.41
CA ALA A 590 -3.36 39.40 1.40
C ALA A 590 -4.72 38.98 0.82
N VAL A 591 -5.77 38.94 1.63
CA VAL A 591 -7.17 38.71 1.18
C VAL A 591 -7.71 39.92 0.42
N GLN A 592 -7.44 41.16 0.85
CA GLN A 592 -7.80 42.39 0.12
C GLN A 592 -7.21 42.37 -1.31
N GLN A 593 -5.92 42.09 -1.46
CA GLN A 593 -5.26 41.94 -2.76
C GLN A 593 -5.89 40.82 -3.61
N MET A 594 -6.25 39.68 -3.01
CA MET A 594 -6.93 38.61 -3.73
C MET A 594 -8.32 39.05 -4.22
N LEU A 595 -9.12 39.72 -3.39
CA LEU A 595 -10.43 40.24 -3.78
C LEU A 595 -10.30 41.27 -4.91
N CYS A 596 -9.33 42.19 -4.81
CA CYS A 596 -9.07 43.21 -5.84
C CYS A 596 -8.61 42.63 -7.19
N CYS A 597 -7.99 41.45 -7.23
CA CYS A 597 -7.56 40.81 -8.48
C CYS A 597 -8.56 39.76 -9.01
N ASP A 598 -9.21 38.99 -8.13
CA ASP A 598 -9.77 37.68 -8.47
C ASP A 598 -11.18 37.41 -7.89
N LEU A 599 -11.84 38.41 -7.26
CA LEU A 599 -13.22 38.31 -6.76
C LEU A 599 -14.22 37.65 -7.75
N PRO A 600 -14.20 37.90 -9.08
CA PRO A 600 -15.10 37.24 -10.03
C PRO A 600 -14.97 35.71 -10.09
N HIS A 601 -13.83 35.16 -9.64
CA HIS A 601 -13.56 33.72 -9.61
C HIS A 601 -13.79 33.08 -8.23
N LEU A 602 -14.03 33.89 -7.19
CA LEU A 602 -14.17 33.42 -5.83
C LEU A 602 -15.52 32.72 -5.61
N THR A 603 -15.48 31.43 -5.27
CA THR A 603 -16.69 30.61 -5.14
C THR A 603 -17.50 30.90 -3.88
N SER A 604 -16.88 31.41 -2.81
CA SER A 604 -17.56 31.86 -1.59
C SER A 604 -16.74 32.93 -0.86
N PHE A 605 -17.41 33.90 -0.23
CA PHE A 605 -16.79 34.78 0.77
C PHE A 605 -17.19 34.40 2.21
N LEU A 606 -18.31 33.69 2.40
CA LEU A 606 -18.80 33.25 3.71
C LEU A 606 -17.77 32.41 4.47
N GLU A 607 -17.06 31.50 3.80
CA GLU A 607 -15.98 30.71 4.41
C GLU A 607 -14.83 31.58 4.95
N ILE A 608 -14.52 32.69 4.27
CA ILE A 608 -13.47 33.64 4.66
C ILE A 608 -13.93 34.47 5.88
N VAL A 609 -15.20 34.87 5.90
CA VAL A 609 -15.82 35.58 7.05
C VAL A 609 -15.79 34.72 8.31
N LEU A 610 -16.23 33.46 8.23
CA LEU A 610 -16.22 32.53 9.37
C LEU A 610 -14.80 32.20 9.87
N ALA A 611 -13.79 32.29 9.02
CA ALA A 611 -12.40 31.94 9.36
C ALA A 611 -11.75 32.86 10.41
N PHE A 612 -12.22 34.11 10.55
CA PHE A 612 -11.74 35.03 11.59
C PHE A 612 -12.18 34.60 13.01
N GLY A 613 -13.27 33.82 13.12
CA GLY A 613 -13.87 33.46 14.40
C GLY A 613 -14.18 34.72 15.22
N LYS A 614 -13.79 34.73 16.50
CA LYS A 614 -14.03 35.87 17.41
C LYS A 614 -13.14 37.10 17.13
N ASN A 615 -12.25 37.06 16.14
CA ASN A 615 -11.36 38.19 15.80
C ASN A 615 -12.07 39.22 14.88
N PHE A 616 -13.27 39.66 15.28
CA PHE A 616 -14.11 40.57 14.49
C PHE A 616 -13.45 41.91 14.17
N TRP A 617 -12.48 42.38 14.97
CA TRP A 617 -11.68 43.57 14.67
C TRP A 617 -10.88 43.42 13.37
N ALA A 618 -10.34 42.23 13.08
CA ALA A 618 -9.59 41.96 11.85
C ALA A 618 -10.53 41.85 10.63
N LEU A 619 -11.73 41.27 10.81
CA LEU A 619 -12.76 41.29 9.78
C LEU A 619 -13.28 42.72 9.51
N ARG A 620 -13.43 43.55 10.55
CA ARG A 620 -13.75 44.99 10.40
C ARG A 620 -12.68 45.71 9.60
N LEU A 621 -11.41 45.50 9.93
CA LEU A 621 -10.29 46.07 9.19
C LEU A 621 -10.30 45.67 7.71
N LEU A 622 -10.67 44.43 7.38
CA LEU A 622 -10.89 44.00 5.98
C LEU A 622 -12.03 44.78 5.31
N LEU A 623 -13.19 44.90 5.98
CA LEU A 623 -14.34 45.61 5.43
C LEU A 623 -14.06 47.11 5.22
N ASP A 624 -13.37 47.76 6.16
CA ASP A 624 -12.96 49.17 6.03
C ASP A 624 -11.93 49.35 4.90
N GLN A 625 -10.96 48.44 4.76
CA GLN A 625 -9.99 48.42 3.66
C GLN A 625 -10.64 48.16 2.27
N LEU A 626 -11.79 47.50 2.23
CA LEU A 626 -12.60 47.35 1.01
C LEU A 626 -13.46 48.59 0.71
N CYS A 627 -13.76 49.44 1.70
CA CYS A 627 -14.53 50.67 1.48
C CYS A 627 -13.82 51.68 0.56
N CYS A 628 -12.49 51.56 0.39
CA CYS A 628 -11.71 52.34 -0.57
C CYS A 628 -11.96 51.95 -2.04
N VAL A 629 -12.62 50.80 -2.32
CA VAL A 629 -12.83 50.27 -3.68
C VAL A 629 -14.28 49.79 -3.85
N GLU A 630 -15.20 50.72 -4.09
CA GLU A 630 -16.66 50.51 -4.07
C GLU A 630 -17.13 49.28 -4.87
N HIS A 631 -16.58 49.04 -6.07
CA HIS A 631 -16.99 47.91 -6.91
C HIS A 631 -16.60 46.54 -6.31
N ILE A 632 -15.43 46.43 -5.66
CA ILE A 632 -14.99 45.22 -4.96
C ILE A 632 -15.84 45.02 -3.70
N LEU A 633 -16.12 46.07 -2.93
CA LEU A 633 -17.01 45.98 -1.77
C LEU A 633 -18.43 45.53 -2.18
N CYS A 634 -19.03 46.14 -3.19
CA CYS A 634 -20.35 45.78 -3.68
C CYS A 634 -20.38 44.35 -4.23
N GLY A 635 -19.36 43.91 -4.97
CA GLY A 635 -19.22 42.52 -5.41
C GLY A 635 -19.07 41.53 -4.25
N THR A 636 -18.27 41.87 -3.24
CA THR A 636 -18.04 41.05 -2.03
C THR A 636 -19.32 40.92 -1.20
N ALA A 637 -20.09 42.00 -1.04
CA ALA A 637 -21.40 41.98 -0.38
C ALA A 637 -22.44 41.16 -1.16
N ASN A 638 -22.46 41.28 -2.50
CA ASN A 638 -23.32 40.45 -3.36
C ASN A 638 -22.97 38.95 -3.25
N LEU A 639 -21.67 38.63 -3.21
CA LEU A 639 -21.16 37.28 -3.02
C LEU A 639 -21.58 36.71 -1.66
N LEU A 640 -21.38 37.46 -0.58
CA LEU A 640 -21.75 37.05 0.78
C LEU A 640 -23.26 36.84 0.94
N LEU A 641 -24.09 37.72 0.37
CA LEU A 641 -25.55 37.55 0.34
C LEU A 641 -25.98 36.27 -0.40
N ARG A 642 -25.37 36.00 -1.56
CA ARG A 642 -25.63 34.80 -2.37
C ARG A 642 -25.23 33.52 -1.64
N ASP A 643 -24.17 33.56 -0.83
CA ASP A 643 -23.73 32.42 -0.03
C ASP A 643 -24.68 32.20 1.16
N LEU A 644 -25.01 33.26 1.92
CA LEU A 644 -25.97 33.20 3.04
C LEU A 644 -27.35 32.68 2.60
N SER A 645 -27.85 33.10 1.43
CA SER A 645 -29.12 32.63 0.87
C SER A 645 -29.07 31.22 0.25
N ARG A 646 -27.89 30.58 0.19
CA ARG A 646 -27.70 29.20 -0.29
C ARG A 646 -27.39 28.23 0.83
N GLU A 647 -26.74 28.70 1.89
CA GLU A 647 -26.25 27.88 3.01
C GLU A 647 -26.99 28.20 4.32
N GLU A 648 -28.19 28.78 4.25
CA GLU A 648 -29.00 29.24 5.38
C GLU A 648 -29.10 28.22 6.52
N GLY A 649 -29.52 26.98 6.23
CA GLY A 649 -29.60 25.91 7.24
C GLY A 649 -28.25 25.51 7.85
N THR A 650 -27.18 25.55 7.05
CA THR A 650 -25.79 25.35 7.55
C THR A 650 -25.39 26.50 8.47
N MET A 651 -25.73 27.73 8.12
CA MET A 651 -25.43 28.93 8.91
C MET A 651 -26.19 28.97 10.24
N LEU A 652 -27.48 28.59 10.24
CA LEU A 652 -28.25 28.42 11.47
C LEU A 652 -27.61 27.36 12.39
N ALA A 653 -27.16 26.23 11.85
CA ALA A 653 -26.44 25.22 12.61
C ALA A 653 -25.06 25.71 13.12
N VAL A 654 -24.32 26.51 12.34
CA VAL A 654 -23.05 27.12 12.78
C VAL A 654 -23.30 28.14 13.90
N TRP A 655 -24.29 29.03 13.75
CA TRP A 655 -24.66 30.01 14.76
C TRP A 655 -25.16 29.36 16.06
N GLN A 656 -25.95 28.28 15.98
CA GLN A 656 -26.37 27.48 17.13
C GLN A 656 -25.18 26.90 17.91
N ASN A 657 -24.07 26.56 17.24
CA ASN A 657 -22.84 26.06 17.87
C ASN A 657 -21.91 27.18 18.39
N LEU A 658 -21.90 28.35 17.77
CA LEU A 658 -21.05 29.49 18.17
C LEU A 658 -21.69 30.39 19.25
N GLY A 659 -23.01 30.35 19.38
CA GLY A 659 -23.77 31.02 20.43
C GLY A 659 -24.09 32.50 20.18
N PRO A 660 -25.02 33.08 20.96
CA PRO A 660 -25.62 34.39 20.68
C PRO A 660 -24.61 35.53 20.67
N GLN A 661 -23.57 35.49 21.50
CA GLN A 661 -22.50 36.51 21.51
C GLN A 661 -21.84 36.66 20.12
N TYR A 662 -21.49 35.53 19.49
CA TYR A 662 -20.85 35.54 18.17
C TYR A 662 -21.80 36.09 17.10
N VAL A 663 -23.08 35.71 17.15
CA VAL A 663 -24.09 36.20 16.21
C VAL A 663 -24.38 37.68 16.41
N GLY A 664 -24.39 38.15 17.67
CA GLY A 664 -24.52 39.56 18.02
C GLY A 664 -23.38 40.41 17.49
N GLU A 665 -22.13 39.99 17.73
CA GLU A 665 -20.93 40.65 17.21
C GLU A 665 -20.92 40.67 15.65
N PHE A 666 -21.28 39.55 15.01
CA PHE A 666 -21.44 39.46 13.56
C PHE A 666 -22.49 40.43 13.01
N LEU A 667 -23.70 40.43 13.58
CA LEU A 667 -24.79 41.30 13.13
C LEU A 667 -24.44 42.78 13.38
N CYS A 668 -23.89 43.10 14.55
CA CYS A 668 -23.40 44.44 14.87
C CYS A 668 -22.38 44.93 13.84
N LEU A 669 -21.40 44.10 13.47
CA LEU A 669 -20.36 44.47 12.50
C LEU A 669 -20.94 44.85 11.13
N PHE A 670 -21.86 44.05 10.58
CA PHE A 670 -22.45 44.37 9.28
C PHE A 670 -23.47 45.52 9.34
N LEU A 671 -24.31 45.59 10.37
CA LEU A 671 -25.31 46.65 10.54
C LEU A 671 -24.68 48.03 10.80
N THR A 672 -23.55 48.10 11.49
CA THR A 672 -22.80 49.35 11.75
C THR A 672 -21.80 49.72 10.65
N CYS A 673 -21.57 48.85 9.66
CA CYS A 673 -20.66 49.13 8.55
C CYS A 673 -21.10 50.40 7.80
N ARG A 674 -20.13 51.25 7.43
CA ARG A 674 -20.40 52.57 6.81
C ARG A 674 -21.11 52.47 5.45
N HIS A 675 -20.88 51.39 4.70
CA HIS A 675 -21.40 51.24 3.34
C HIS A 675 -22.75 50.51 3.31
N LYS A 676 -23.79 51.16 2.76
CA LYS A 676 -25.17 50.63 2.69
C LYS A 676 -25.27 49.21 2.12
N ARG A 677 -24.41 48.83 1.17
CA ARG A 677 -24.44 47.47 0.60
C ARG A 677 -23.93 46.41 1.58
N MET A 678 -22.98 46.72 2.46
CA MET A 678 -22.59 45.82 3.56
C MET A 678 -23.65 45.76 4.66
N GLN A 679 -24.32 46.89 4.96
CA GLN A 679 -25.48 46.90 5.88
C GLN A 679 -26.57 45.91 5.43
N SER A 680 -26.80 45.77 4.12
CA SER A 680 -27.77 44.79 3.61
C SER A 680 -27.41 43.32 3.89
N VAL A 681 -26.14 42.98 4.14
CA VAL A 681 -25.73 41.65 4.63
C VAL A 681 -26.23 41.44 6.06
N GLY A 682 -26.06 42.45 6.93
CA GLY A 682 -26.54 42.43 8.30
C GLY A 682 -28.07 42.33 8.36
N LEU A 683 -28.78 43.08 7.51
CA LEU A 683 -30.24 42.99 7.40
C LEU A 683 -30.73 41.63 6.91
N PHE A 684 -30.10 41.06 5.87
CA PHE A 684 -30.46 39.71 5.40
C PHE A 684 -30.23 38.66 6.51
N SER A 685 -29.08 38.75 7.19
CA SER A 685 -28.74 37.84 8.30
C SER A 685 -29.71 37.98 9.48
N LEU A 686 -30.17 39.18 9.78
CA LEU A 686 -31.18 39.45 10.81
C LEU A 686 -32.53 38.82 10.42
N ASN A 687 -32.95 38.96 9.16
CA ASN A 687 -34.20 38.38 8.66
C ASN A 687 -34.18 36.84 8.70
N VAL A 688 -33.05 36.20 8.34
CA VAL A 688 -32.88 34.74 8.48
C VAL A 688 -33.12 34.28 9.93
N VAL A 689 -32.65 35.03 10.93
CA VAL A 689 -32.92 34.74 12.35
C VAL A 689 -34.39 34.98 12.72
N ILE A 690 -35.05 36.00 12.17
CA ILE A 690 -36.50 36.28 12.38
C ILE A 690 -37.38 35.17 11.80
N GLU A 691 -37.08 34.71 10.59
CA GLU A 691 -37.87 33.69 9.89
C GLU A 691 -37.66 32.29 10.53
N ASN A 692 -36.47 32.05 11.12
CA ASN A 692 -36.09 30.80 11.78
C ASN A 692 -36.05 30.87 13.32
N LEU A 693 -36.82 31.77 13.95
CA LEU A 693 -36.83 31.93 15.42
C LEU A 693 -37.08 30.61 16.19
N HIS A 694 -37.91 29.73 15.63
CA HIS A 694 -38.22 28.41 16.18
C HIS A 694 -37.00 27.45 16.23
N LEU A 695 -35.94 27.73 15.46
CA LEU A 695 -34.65 27.03 15.49
C LEU A 695 -33.57 27.79 16.28
N CYS A 696 -33.86 29.00 16.75
CA CYS A 696 -32.89 29.92 17.36
C CYS A 696 -33.24 30.25 18.83
N PRO A 697 -33.25 29.27 19.76
CA PRO A 697 -33.62 29.52 21.16
C PRO A 697 -32.70 30.53 21.88
N TRP A 698 -31.48 30.72 21.37
CA TRP A 698 -30.53 31.73 21.82
C TRP A 698 -30.86 33.16 21.37
N ALA A 699 -31.70 33.36 20.33
CA ALA A 699 -31.89 34.68 19.73
C ALA A 699 -32.56 35.69 20.66
N ARG A 700 -33.28 35.26 21.72
CA ARG A 700 -33.76 36.15 22.80
C ARG A 700 -32.60 36.89 23.49
N GLN A 701 -31.40 36.30 23.54
CA GLN A 701 -30.21 36.92 24.13
C GLN A 701 -29.58 37.97 23.20
N LEU A 702 -29.89 37.96 21.89
CA LEU A 702 -29.51 39.05 20.99
C LEU A 702 -30.18 40.37 21.37
N CYS A 703 -31.41 40.34 21.88
CA CYS A 703 -32.12 41.56 22.28
C CYS A 703 -31.38 42.28 23.41
N THR A 704 -30.93 41.53 24.43
CA THR A 704 -30.09 42.04 25.51
C THR A 704 -28.76 42.56 24.96
N PHE A 705 -28.06 41.77 24.14
CA PHE A 705 -26.79 42.18 23.52
C PHE A 705 -26.94 43.45 22.66
N PHE A 706 -28.03 43.63 21.92
CA PHE A 706 -28.28 44.83 21.11
C PHE A 706 -28.63 46.07 21.94
N GLN A 707 -29.28 45.90 23.09
CA GLN A 707 -29.50 46.96 24.07
C GLN A 707 -28.17 47.39 24.73
N GLU A 708 -27.37 46.43 25.19
CA GLU A 708 -26.06 46.66 25.81
C GLU A 708 -25.03 47.26 24.82
N SER A 709 -25.04 46.83 23.56
CA SER A 709 -24.17 47.36 22.50
C SER A 709 -24.55 48.76 22.01
N GLY A 710 -25.60 49.38 22.57
CA GLY A 710 -26.06 50.71 22.19
C GLY A 710 -26.59 50.81 20.75
N LEU A 711 -26.90 49.68 20.09
CA LEU A 711 -27.35 49.68 18.69
C LEU A 711 -28.64 50.50 18.51
N GLY A 712 -29.55 50.46 19.49
CA GLY A 712 -30.76 51.31 19.51
C GLY A 712 -30.52 52.83 19.62
N GLN A 713 -29.28 53.29 19.75
CA GLN A 713 -28.90 54.71 19.81
C GLN A 713 -27.98 55.16 18.66
N LEU A 714 -27.56 54.24 17.78
CA LEU A 714 -26.66 54.58 16.66
C LEU A 714 -27.42 55.29 15.51
N PRO A 715 -26.80 56.29 14.85
CA PRO A 715 -27.43 57.07 13.78
C PRO A 715 -27.46 56.30 12.46
N PHE A 716 -28.25 55.23 12.41
CA PHE A 716 -28.47 54.43 11.22
C PHE A 716 -29.21 55.20 10.12
N GLY A 717 -29.09 54.72 8.87
CA GLY A 717 -30.10 55.01 7.85
C GLY A 717 -31.46 54.49 8.28
N THR A 718 -32.53 55.23 7.97
CA THR A 718 -33.92 54.97 8.44
C THR A 718 -34.37 53.51 8.29
N THR A 719 -34.02 52.85 7.18
CA THR A 719 -34.32 51.43 6.94
C THR A 719 -33.68 50.49 7.96
N VAL A 720 -32.40 50.69 8.31
CA VAL A 720 -31.70 49.82 9.26
C VAL A 720 -32.27 49.99 10.67
N HIS A 721 -32.58 51.22 11.08
CA HIS A 721 -33.29 51.47 12.33
C HIS A 721 -34.65 50.77 12.34
N GLN A 722 -35.42 50.82 11.24
CA GLN A 722 -36.74 50.19 11.16
C GLN A 722 -36.67 48.66 11.30
N GLU A 723 -35.76 47.97 10.60
CA GLU A 723 -35.67 46.50 10.71
C GLU A 723 -35.12 46.06 12.08
N VAL A 724 -34.17 46.78 12.68
CA VAL A 724 -33.70 46.49 14.06
C VAL A 724 -34.82 46.74 15.08
N SER A 725 -35.63 47.79 14.91
CA SER A 725 -36.82 48.02 15.75
C SER A 725 -37.88 46.92 15.57
N LYS A 726 -38.08 46.39 14.34
CA LYS A 726 -38.97 45.23 14.12
C LYS A 726 -38.45 43.98 14.81
N PHE A 727 -37.14 43.69 14.74
CA PHE A 727 -36.53 42.54 15.43
C PHE A 727 -36.79 42.60 16.95
N ILE A 728 -36.51 43.75 17.57
CA ILE A 728 -36.74 43.96 19.00
C ILE A 728 -38.25 43.81 19.30
N SER A 729 -39.12 44.47 18.53
CA SER A 729 -40.57 44.41 18.76
C SER A 729 -41.22 43.06 18.41
N ALA A 730 -40.56 42.18 17.66
CA ALA A 730 -40.99 40.79 17.46
C ALA A 730 -40.69 39.95 18.71
N PHE A 731 -39.54 40.19 19.36
CA PHE A 731 -39.17 39.54 20.62
C PHE A 731 -39.89 40.08 21.86
N GLU A 732 -40.27 41.37 21.88
CA GLU A 732 -41.12 41.94 22.94
C GLU A 732 -42.55 41.37 22.94
N LYS A 733 -42.91 40.56 21.94
CA LYS A 733 -44.20 39.89 21.78
C LYS A 733 -44.13 38.35 21.95
N LEU A 734 -42.99 37.82 22.44
CA LEU A 734 -42.68 36.39 22.63
C LEU A 734 -42.24 36.02 24.07
#